data_AF-A0A353KZX7-F1
#
_entry.id   AF-A0A353KZX7-F1
#
_cell.length_a   1.000
_cell.length_b   1.000
_cell.length_c   1.000
_cell.angle_alpha   90.00
_cell.angle_beta   90.00
_cell.angle_gamma   90.00
#
_symmetry.space_group_name_H-M   'P 1'
#
loop_
_entity.id
_entity.type
_entity.pdbx_description
1 polymer ?
#
loop_
_entity_poly.entity_id
_entity_poly.type
_entity_poly.pdbx_seq_one_letter_code
_entity_poly.pdbx_strand_id
1 'polypeptide(L)'
;MNHMKQFTNQFSLSKTLRFELIPQGKTKEFIEINGLIEKDNERAVSYKKVKKIIDEYHKYFIEMVLCDFKLHGLETYETIFNKKEKDDTDKKEFDNIRNSLRKQIADAFAKNPNDEIKERFKNLFAKELIKQDLLNFVDDEQKELVNEFKDFTTYFTGFHQNRRNMYVADEKATAIAYRLVNENLPKFIDNLKIYEKIKKDAPELISDLNKTLVEMEEIVQGKTLDEIFSLSFFNQTLTQTGIELYNIVIGGRTADEGKTKIKGLNEYINTDYNQKQTDKKKKQAKFKQLYKQILSDRHSVSFVAETFETDAQLLENIEQFYSSVLCNYEDDGHTTNIFEAIKNLIIGLKTFDLSKIYLRNDTSLTDISQKLFGDWSIISSALNDYYEKQNPISSKEKQEKYDERKAKWLKQDFNIETIQTALNECDSEIIKEKNNKNIVSEYFAKLGLDKDNKIDLLQKIHHNYVVIKDLLNEPYPENIKLGNQKEQVSQIKDFLDSILNLIHFLKPLSLKDKDKEKDELFYSLFTALFEHLSQTISIYNKVRNYLTQKAYSTEKIKLNFENSTLLNGWDVNKEPVNTSVIFRKNGLFYLGIMSKSNNRIFERNVPVCKNEETAFEKMNYKLLPGANKMLPKVFLSAKGIESFQPSAEIQSKYQKETHKKGDAFVRKDMENLIDFFKQSIAKHTDWKHFNHQFSKTETYNDLSEFYKEVEKQGYKLTFTKLDETYINQLVDEGKLYLFQIYNKDFSPFSKGKPNMHTLYWKMLFDEQNLQNVVYKLNGEAEVFFRQSSIKQTDRIIHKANQAIDNKNPLNNKKQSSFNYDLIKDKRFTLDKFQFHVPITLNFKAEGNEYLNTKVNEYLKSNSDVKIIGLDRGERHLIYLTLINQKGELLKQQSLNVIATSQEHETDYKNLLVNKENERANARQDWKTIETIKELKEGYLSQVVHQIATMMVDENAIVVMEDLNAGFMRGRQKVERQVYQKLEKMLIEKLNYLVFKNNDVNETAGVLNALQLTNKFESFEKMGKQSGFLFYVPAWNTSKIDPATGFVDFLKPKYESVEKAKLFFEKFESIKFNADKNYFEFEFDYKKFTEKAEGSQTKWTVCTHSDVRYRYNPQTKASDEVNVTNELKLIFDKFKIEYKNGKNLKTELLLQDDKQLFSKLLHYLALTLMLRQSKSGTDIDFILSPVAKNGVFYDSRNAMPNLPKDADANGAFHIALKGLWCVQQIKKADDLKKIKLAISNKEWLSFVQNLK
;
A
#
# COMPACT_ATOMS: atom_id res chain seq x y z
N MET A 1 -26.94 8.66 30.91
CA MET A 1 -26.80 9.70 29.86
C MET A 1 -25.65 9.30 28.94
N ASN A 2 -25.80 9.38 27.62
CA ASN A 2 -24.70 9.05 26.69
C ASN A 2 -23.60 10.13 26.78
N HIS A 3 -22.48 9.81 27.44
CA HIS A 3 -21.39 10.74 27.74
C HIS A 3 -20.71 11.33 26.49
N MET A 4 -20.89 10.70 25.31
CA MET A 4 -20.28 11.13 24.04
C MET A 4 -21.15 12.08 23.20
N LYS A 5 -22.35 12.46 23.66
CA LYS A 5 -23.29 13.32 22.89
C LYS A 5 -22.68 14.65 22.43
N GLN A 6 -21.69 15.18 23.14
CA GLN A 6 -21.00 16.42 22.78
C GLN A 6 -20.13 16.34 21.51
N PHE A 7 -19.91 15.13 20.96
CA PHE A 7 -19.07 14.90 19.79
C PHE A 7 -19.89 14.72 18.49
N THR A 8 -21.06 15.36 18.38
CA THR A 8 -21.86 15.38 17.15
C THR A 8 -21.79 16.75 16.48
N ASN A 9 -22.04 16.83 15.17
CA ASN A 9 -22.03 18.11 14.40
C ASN A 9 -20.74 18.95 14.55
N GLN A 10 -19.58 18.28 14.64
CA GLN A 10 -18.26 18.92 14.78
C GLN A 10 -17.72 19.44 13.44
N PHE A 11 -17.78 18.65 12.37
CA PHE A 11 -17.30 19.07 11.05
C PHE A 11 -18.06 18.36 9.92
N SER A 12 -18.05 18.96 8.73
CA SER A 12 -18.74 18.42 7.55
C SER A 12 -17.89 17.43 6.75
N LEU A 13 -18.54 16.50 6.07
CA LEU A 13 -17.91 15.45 5.27
C LEU A 13 -18.65 15.22 3.95
N SER A 14 -17.93 14.93 2.88
CA SER A 14 -18.54 14.55 1.60
C SER A 14 -18.52 13.03 1.41
N LYS A 15 -19.60 12.46 0.86
CA LYS A 15 -19.68 11.06 0.42
C LYS A 15 -20.37 10.95 -0.93
N THR A 16 -20.03 9.92 -1.71
CA THR A 16 -20.72 9.59 -2.97
C THR A 16 -21.57 8.34 -2.79
N LEU A 17 -22.87 8.48 -3.02
CA LEU A 17 -23.81 7.37 -3.06
C LEU A 17 -23.86 6.79 -4.47
N ARG A 18 -24.06 5.47 -4.58
CA ARG A 18 -24.01 4.76 -5.86
C ARG A 18 -25.25 3.88 -6.00
N PHE A 19 -25.94 4.00 -7.11
CA PHE A 19 -27.18 3.29 -7.43
C PHE A 19 -27.12 2.68 -8.82
N GLU A 20 -27.91 1.65 -9.04
CA GLU A 20 -28.30 1.22 -10.38
C GLU A 20 -29.37 2.19 -10.92
N LEU A 21 -29.37 2.44 -12.23
CA LEU A 21 -30.46 3.12 -12.92
C LEU A 21 -31.20 2.11 -13.79
N ILE A 22 -32.51 1.94 -13.55
CA ILE A 22 -33.36 1.04 -14.33
C ILE A 22 -34.21 1.91 -15.28
N PRO A 23 -34.00 1.84 -16.62
CA PRO A 23 -34.78 2.62 -17.57
C PRO A 23 -36.28 2.26 -17.49
N GLN A 24 -37.15 3.26 -17.58
CA GLN A 24 -38.61 3.11 -17.49
C GLN A 24 -39.26 3.40 -18.86
N GLY A 25 -40.37 2.70 -19.17
CA GLY A 25 -41.09 2.86 -20.43
C GLY A 25 -40.19 2.69 -21.66
N LYS A 26 -40.35 3.55 -22.66
CA LYS A 26 -39.54 3.58 -23.89
C LYS A 26 -38.14 4.19 -23.75
N THR A 27 -37.69 4.50 -22.54
CA THR A 27 -36.37 5.14 -22.31
C THR A 27 -35.21 4.38 -22.95
N LYS A 28 -35.17 3.05 -22.80
CA LYS A 28 -34.07 2.23 -23.37
C LYS A 28 -34.08 2.24 -24.90
N GLU A 29 -35.27 2.11 -25.48
CA GLU A 29 -35.48 2.13 -26.94
C GLU A 29 -34.97 3.44 -27.56
N PHE A 30 -35.33 4.60 -26.99
CA PHE A 30 -34.84 5.88 -27.51
C PHE A 30 -33.34 6.11 -27.29
N ILE A 31 -32.74 5.54 -26.24
CA ILE A 31 -31.29 5.61 -26.04
C ILE A 31 -30.55 4.86 -27.16
N GLU A 32 -31.07 3.69 -27.55
CA GLU A 32 -30.53 2.85 -28.63
C GLU A 32 -30.77 3.51 -29.99
N ILE A 33 -31.98 3.99 -30.29
CA ILE A 33 -32.32 4.67 -31.56
C ILE A 33 -31.44 5.91 -31.79
N ASN A 34 -31.16 6.68 -30.72
CA ASN A 34 -30.36 7.90 -30.82
C ASN A 34 -28.84 7.66 -30.78
N GLY A 35 -28.40 6.39 -30.65
CA GLY A 35 -26.99 5.99 -30.64
C GLY A 35 -26.18 6.64 -29.51
N LEU A 36 -26.81 6.88 -28.34
CA LEU A 36 -26.19 7.71 -27.29
C LEU A 36 -25.02 7.00 -26.60
N ILE A 37 -25.12 5.68 -26.45
CA ILE A 37 -24.10 4.87 -25.77
C ILE A 37 -22.88 4.73 -26.68
N GLU A 38 -23.08 4.51 -27.97
CA GLU A 38 -22.04 4.38 -28.99
C GLU A 38 -21.19 5.65 -29.06
N LYS A 39 -21.85 6.81 -29.18
CA LYS A 39 -21.20 8.14 -29.19
C LYS A 39 -20.38 8.41 -27.93
N ASP A 40 -20.90 8.06 -26.75
CA ASP A 40 -20.18 8.24 -25.49
C ASP A 40 -19.05 7.20 -25.31
N ASN A 41 -19.18 6.01 -25.92
CA ASN A 41 -18.12 5.00 -25.93
C ASN A 41 -16.94 5.42 -26.81
N GLU A 42 -17.21 5.87 -28.04
CA GLU A 42 -16.20 6.45 -28.94
C GLU A 42 -15.43 7.57 -28.23
N ARG A 43 -16.16 8.50 -27.62
CA ARG A 43 -15.56 9.59 -26.83
C ARG A 43 -14.73 9.09 -25.65
N ALA A 44 -15.16 8.03 -24.96
CA ALA A 44 -14.40 7.45 -23.87
C ALA A 44 -13.07 6.82 -24.33
N VAL A 45 -13.04 6.23 -25.54
CA VAL A 45 -11.82 5.71 -26.17
C VAL A 45 -10.90 6.87 -26.57
N SER A 46 -11.42 7.87 -27.28
CA SER A 46 -10.66 9.07 -27.66
C SER A 46 -10.11 9.81 -26.44
N TYR A 47 -10.88 9.88 -25.35
CA TYR A 47 -10.45 10.49 -24.09
C TYR A 47 -9.20 9.83 -23.51
N LYS A 48 -9.10 8.49 -23.55
CA LYS A 48 -7.90 7.78 -23.09
C LYS A 48 -6.67 8.17 -23.91
N LYS A 49 -6.83 8.32 -25.24
CA LYS A 49 -5.75 8.75 -26.16
C LYS A 49 -5.34 10.20 -25.91
N VAL A 50 -6.31 11.13 -25.86
CA VAL A 50 -6.03 12.57 -25.64
C VAL A 50 -5.42 12.86 -24.27
N LYS A 51 -5.74 12.06 -23.23
CA LYS A 51 -5.04 12.17 -21.94
C LYS A 51 -3.54 11.90 -22.04
N LYS A 52 -3.12 10.93 -22.87
CA LYS A 52 -1.71 10.66 -23.09
C LYS A 52 -1.04 11.85 -23.77
N ILE A 53 -1.69 12.43 -24.79
CA ILE A 53 -1.23 13.65 -25.47
C ILE A 53 -1.07 14.82 -24.48
N ILE A 54 -2.06 15.06 -23.61
CA ILE A 54 -1.97 16.09 -22.56
C ILE A 54 -0.80 15.81 -21.60
N ASP A 55 -0.57 14.55 -21.24
CA ASP A 55 0.55 14.17 -20.38
C ASP A 55 1.91 14.39 -21.05
N GLU A 56 2.04 14.08 -22.34
CA GLU A 56 3.24 14.42 -23.13
C GLU A 56 3.48 15.93 -23.18
N TYR A 57 2.41 16.72 -23.39
CA TYR A 57 2.53 18.17 -23.35
C TYR A 57 2.98 18.69 -21.97
N HIS A 58 2.44 18.11 -20.88
CA HIS A 58 2.91 18.45 -19.52
C HIS A 58 4.38 18.08 -19.31
N LYS A 59 4.83 16.91 -19.76
CA LYS A 59 6.24 16.50 -19.66
C LYS A 59 7.15 17.46 -20.42
N TYR A 60 6.80 17.77 -21.67
CA TYR A 60 7.50 18.75 -22.50
C TYR A 60 7.60 20.11 -21.80
N PHE A 61 6.48 20.62 -21.28
CA PHE A 61 6.46 21.89 -20.57
C PHE A 61 7.30 21.87 -19.29
N ILE A 62 7.30 20.77 -18.53
CA ILE A 62 8.13 20.63 -17.33
C ILE A 62 9.61 20.63 -17.67
N GLU A 63 10.01 19.87 -18.69
CA GLU A 63 11.40 19.80 -19.16
C GLU A 63 11.88 21.19 -19.61
N MET A 64 11.08 21.87 -20.44
CA MET A 64 11.37 23.21 -20.94
C MET A 64 11.63 24.22 -19.82
N VAL A 65 10.80 24.21 -18.76
CA VAL A 65 10.91 25.21 -17.69
C VAL A 65 12.06 24.89 -16.73
N LEU A 66 12.32 23.60 -16.45
CA LEU A 66 13.27 23.20 -15.40
C LEU A 66 14.68 22.87 -15.91
N CYS A 67 14.90 22.63 -17.20
CA CYS A 67 16.21 22.25 -17.74
C CYS A 67 17.31 23.26 -17.39
N ASP A 68 17.02 24.56 -17.49
CA ASP A 68 17.97 25.64 -17.20
C ASP A 68 17.72 26.33 -15.85
N PHE A 69 16.81 25.79 -15.03
CA PHE A 69 16.44 26.40 -13.75
C PHE A 69 17.46 26.10 -12.67
N LYS A 70 17.82 27.11 -11.87
CA LYS A 70 18.79 26.99 -10.77
C LYS A 70 18.14 27.36 -9.44
N LEU A 71 18.33 26.50 -8.45
CA LEU A 71 17.85 26.71 -7.08
C LEU A 71 18.85 27.53 -6.26
N HIS A 72 18.34 28.45 -5.47
CA HIS A 72 19.12 29.25 -4.52
C HIS A 72 18.87 28.80 -3.08
N GLY A 73 19.95 28.58 -2.31
CA GLY A 73 19.91 28.16 -0.91
C GLY A 73 20.09 26.66 -0.68
N LEU A 74 20.67 25.94 -1.65
CA LEU A 74 21.02 24.52 -1.50
C LEU A 74 22.09 24.33 -0.41
N GLU A 75 23.03 25.26 -0.27
CA GLU A 75 24.11 25.24 0.70
C GLU A 75 23.57 25.35 2.14
N THR A 76 22.61 26.25 2.35
CA THR A 76 21.90 26.39 3.62
C THR A 76 21.14 25.11 3.95
N TYR A 77 20.43 24.55 2.96
CA TYR A 77 19.71 23.28 3.13
C TYR A 77 20.66 22.15 3.55
N GLU A 78 21.77 21.97 2.83
CA GLU A 78 22.76 20.92 3.12
C GLU A 78 23.35 21.09 4.52
N THR A 79 23.74 22.31 4.89
CA THR A 79 24.33 22.62 6.19
C THR A 79 23.40 22.18 7.32
N ILE A 80 22.12 22.57 7.27
CA ILE A 80 21.14 22.22 8.30
C ILE A 80 20.82 20.71 8.25
N PHE A 81 20.66 20.14 7.05
CA PHE A 81 20.40 18.71 6.87
C PHE A 81 21.48 17.86 7.55
N ASN A 82 22.74 18.26 7.44
CA ASN A 82 23.91 17.55 7.95
C ASN A 82 24.13 17.68 9.48
N LYS A 83 23.45 18.61 10.16
CA LYS A 83 23.49 18.70 11.63
C LYS A 83 22.92 17.44 12.29
N LYS A 84 23.70 16.82 13.18
CA LYS A 84 23.32 15.60 13.92
C LYS A 84 22.21 15.85 14.94
N GLU A 85 22.28 16.99 15.63
CA GLU A 85 21.25 17.46 16.57
C GLU A 85 20.72 18.79 16.04
N LYS A 86 19.39 18.96 16.09
CA LYS A 86 18.69 20.15 15.61
C LYS A 86 17.84 20.69 16.74
N ASP A 87 18.10 21.92 17.16
CA ASP A 87 17.23 22.61 18.10
C ASP A 87 15.92 23.08 17.42
N ASP A 88 15.05 23.76 18.15
CA ASP A 88 13.78 24.22 17.58
C ASP A 88 13.95 25.39 16.59
N THR A 89 15.07 26.12 16.67
CA THR A 89 15.43 27.16 15.70
C THR A 89 15.86 26.52 14.39
N ASP A 90 16.75 25.52 14.45
CA ASP A 90 17.20 24.72 13.31
C ASP A 90 16.03 24.04 12.59
N LYS A 91 15.05 23.50 13.34
CA LYS A 91 13.85 22.88 12.73
C LYS A 91 13.02 23.91 11.97
N LYS A 92 12.78 25.09 12.57
CA LYS A 92 12.04 26.18 11.91
C LYS A 92 12.79 26.69 10.68
N GLU A 93 14.10 26.88 10.77
CA GLU A 93 14.93 27.30 9.65
C GLU A 93 14.92 26.24 8.54
N PHE A 94 14.97 24.95 8.89
CA PHE A 94 14.88 23.85 7.93
C PHE A 94 13.51 23.79 7.24
N ASP A 95 12.42 24.05 7.97
CA ASP A 95 11.08 24.18 7.40
C ASP A 95 10.99 25.38 6.45
N ASN A 96 11.59 26.50 6.83
CA ASN A 96 11.61 27.73 6.03
C ASN A 96 12.40 27.55 4.72
N ILE A 97 13.61 26.98 4.76
CA ILE A 97 14.40 26.74 3.54
C ILE A 97 13.72 25.72 2.63
N ARG A 98 13.11 24.66 3.20
CA ARG A 98 12.29 23.70 2.44
C ARG A 98 11.12 24.36 1.74
N ASN A 99 10.38 25.19 2.46
CA ASN A 99 9.28 25.98 1.89
C ASN A 99 9.78 26.93 0.79
N SER A 100 10.91 27.60 1.01
CA SER A 100 11.52 28.52 0.05
C SER A 100 11.90 27.82 -1.25
N LEU A 101 12.64 26.71 -1.18
CA LEU A 101 13.04 25.94 -2.36
C LEU A 101 11.83 25.40 -3.12
N ARG A 102 10.80 24.89 -2.42
CA ARG A 102 9.56 24.45 -3.08
C ARG A 102 8.84 25.60 -3.78
N LYS A 103 8.81 26.77 -3.15
CA LYS A 103 8.19 27.97 -3.72
C LYS A 103 8.95 28.46 -4.95
N GLN A 104 10.28 28.42 -4.95
CA GLN A 104 11.10 28.75 -6.13
C GLN A 104 10.72 27.88 -7.33
N ILE A 105 10.59 26.55 -7.14
CA ILE A 105 10.18 25.62 -8.21
C ILE A 105 8.76 25.92 -8.69
N ALA A 106 7.81 26.15 -7.79
CA ALA A 106 6.43 26.45 -8.17
C ALA A 106 6.32 27.80 -8.91
N ASP A 107 7.06 28.82 -8.44
CA ASP A 107 7.11 30.14 -9.06
C ASP A 107 7.84 30.11 -10.43
N ALA A 108 8.78 29.19 -10.66
CA ALA A 108 9.39 28.97 -11.96
C ALA A 108 8.36 28.63 -13.06
N PHE A 109 7.25 27.99 -12.69
CA PHE A 109 6.12 27.75 -13.58
C PHE A 109 5.13 28.93 -13.56
N ALA A 110 4.63 29.31 -12.39
CA ALA A 110 3.48 30.19 -12.26
C ALA A 110 3.79 31.69 -12.40
N LYS A 111 5.04 32.09 -12.14
CA LYS A 111 5.51 33.49 -12.16
C LYS A 111 6.76 33.66 -13.01
N ASN A 112 6.93 32.81 -14.03
CA ASN A 112 8.08 32.87 -14.91
C ASN A 112 8.17 34.27 -15.55
N PRO A 113 9.35 34.91 -15.63
CA PRO A 113 9.47 36.22 -16.28
C PRO A 113 9.11 36.16 -17.77
N ASN A 114 9.32 35.02 -18.44
CA ASN A 114 8.94 34.83 -19.84
C ASN A 114 7.41 34.73 -20.01
N ASP A 115 6.84 35.66 -20.78
CA ASP A 115 5.40 35.75 -20.99
C ASP A 115 4.81 34.56 -21.77
N GLU A 116 5.59 33.94 -22.65
CA GLU A 116 5.18 32.71 -23.35
C GLU A 116 4.97 31.55 -22.36
N ILE A 117 5.87 31.40 -21.38
CA ILE A 117 5.76 30.35 -20.35
C ILE A 117 4.56 30.62 -19.45
N LYS A 118 4.33 31.88 -19.04
CA LYS A 118 3.15 32.25 -18.25
C LYS A 118 1.85 31.94 -18.99
N GLU A 119 1.77 32.27 -20.27
CA GLU A 119 0.58 32.03 -21.09
C GLU A 119 0.32 30.53 -21.25
N ARG A 120 1.35 29.74 -21.62
CA ARG A 120 1.25 28.28 -21.68
C ARG A 120 0.81 27.68 -20.33
N PHE A 121 1.38 28.14 -19.21
CA PHE A 121 1.00 27.66 -17.88
C PHE A 121 -0.47 27.94 -17.54
N LYS A 122 -0.98 29.12 -17.91
CA LYS A 122 -2.39 29.46 -17.74
C LYS A 122 -3.27 28.57 -18.61
N ASN A 123 -2.85 28.30 -19.85
CA ASN A 123 -3.60 27.49 -20.81
C ASN A 123 -3.68 26.03 -20.39
N LEU A 124 -2.66 25.45 -19.73
CA LEU A 124 -2.61 24.04 -19.27
C LEU A 124 -3.87 23.54 -18.54
N PHE A 125 -4.61 24.43 -17.90
CA PHE A 125 -5.79 24.08 -17.11
C PHE A 125 -7.07 24.75 -17.62
N ALA A 126 -7.02 25.28 -18.84
CA ALA A 126 -8.09 26.03 -19.47
C ALA A 126 -8.50 25.38 -20.81
N LYS A 127 -9.57 25.88 -21.42
CA LYS A 127 -10.10 25.35 -22.69
C LYS A 127 -9.10 25.54 -23.83
N GLU A 128 -8.24 26.55 -23.71
CA GLU A 128 -7.20 26.94 -24.65
C GLU A 128 -6.18 25.82 -24.87
N LEU A 129 -5.89 24.97 -23.86
CA LEU A 129 -5.03 23.79 -24.05
C LEU A 129 -5.53 22.91 -25.20
N ILE A 130 -6.83 22.55 -25.19
CA ILE A 130 -7.43 21.70 -26.24
C ILE A 130 -7.64 22.49 -27.53
N LYS A 131 -8.08 23.75 -27.42
CA LYS A 131 -8.50 24.56 -28.58
C LYS A 131 -7.34 25.16 -29.37
N GLN A 132 -6.13 25.23 -28.80
CA GLN A 132 -4.99 25.93 -29.38
C GLN A 132 -3.69 25.15 -29.15
N ASP A 133 -3.22 25.05 -27.90
CA ASP A 133 -1.87 24.56 -27.59
C ASP A 133 -1.60 23.14 -28.11
N LEU A 134 -2.51 22.19 -27.85
CA LEU A 134 -2.35 20.80 -28.30
C LEU A 134 -2.41 20.68 -29.83
N LEU A 135 -3.26 21.45 -30.50
CA LEU A 135 -3.36 21.41 -31.97
C LEU A 135 -2.05 21.86 -32.63
N ASN A 136 -1.26 22.70 -31.97
CA ASN A 136 0.06 23.11 -32.44
C ASN A 136 1.19 22.15 -32.03
N PHE A 137 0.94 21.25 -31.08
CA PHE A 137 1.92 20.31 -30.55
C PHE A 137 1.92 18.95 -31.26
N VAL A 138 0.78 18.56 -31.82
CA VAL A 138 0.55 17.21 -32.35
C VAL A 138 0.55 17.13 -33.88
N ASP A 139 0.74 15.93 -34.42
CA ASP A 139 0.61 15.63 -35.84
C ASP A 139 -0.85 15.69 -36.34
N ASP A 140 -1.06 15.57 -37.65
CA ASP A 140 -2.39 15.75 -38.26
C ASP A 140 -3.40 14.67 -37.84
N GLU A 141 -2.96 13.42 -37.60
CA GLU A 141 -3.83 12.33 -37.12
C GLU A 141 -4.30 12.61 -35.68
N GLN A 142 -3.39 13.07 -34.82
CA GLN A 142 -3.70 13.44 -33.45
C GLN A 142 -4.55 14.72 -33.35
N LYS A 143 -4.47 15.64 -34.32
CA LYS A 143 -5.32 16.86 -34.36
C LYS A 143 -6.80 16.51 -34.46
N GLU A 144 -7.17 15.51 -35.26
CA GLU A 144 -8.57 15.08 -35.37
C GLU A 144 -9.11 14.57 -34.02
N LEU A 145 -8.31 13.74 -33.33
CA LEU A 145 -8.62 13.23 -31.99
C LEU A 145 -8.80 14.35 -30.95
N VAL A 146 -7.93 15.37 -30.98
CA VAL A 146 -8.03 16.53 -30.07
C VAL A 146 -9.27 17.38 -30.39
N ASN A 147 -9.56 17.58 -31.68
CA ASN A 147 -10.69 18.39 -32.14
C ASN A 147 -12.06 17.83 -31.72
N GLU A 148 -12.19 16.51 -31.54
CA GLU A 148 -13.41 15.88 -31.00
C GLU A 148 -13.85 16.49 -29.66
N PHE A 149 -12.90 16.99 -28.86
CA PHE A 149 -13.14 17.57 -27.54
C PHE A 149 -13.28 19.10 -27.52
N LYS A 150 -13.28 19.77 -28.68
CA LYS A 150 -13.36 21.24 -28.76
C LYS A 150 -14.57 21.81 -28.02
N ASP A 151 -15.71 21.13 -28.05
CA ASP A 151 -16.93 21.53 -27.33
C ASP A 151 -17.16 20.76 -26.02
N PHE A 152 -16.24 19.85 -25.68
CA PHE A 152 -16.26 19.00 -24.48
C PHE A 152 -15.04 19.21 -23.58
N THR A 153 -14.39 20.38 -23.61
CA THR A 153 -13.21 20.68 -22.77
C THR A 153 -13.43 20.46 -21.27
N THR A 154 -14.67 20.64 -20.76
CA THR A 154 -15.05 20.36 -19.37
C THR A 154 -14.95 18.88 -18.98
N TYR A 155 -14.91 17.97 -19.96
CA TYR A 155 -14.69 16.54 -19.74
C TYR A 155 -13.32 16.25 -19.09
N PHE A 156 -12.36 17.18 -19.21
CA PHE A 156 -11.03 17.09 -18.62
C PHE A 156 -10.91 17.82 -17.27
N THR A 157 -11.94 18.47 -16.72
CA THR A 157 -11.82 19.29 -15.50
C THR A 157 -11.21 18.53 -14.31
N GLY A 158 -11.70 17.31 -14.02
CA GLY A 158 -11.13 16.47 -12.97
C GLY A 158 -9.67 16.07 -13.25
N PHE A 159 -9.32 15.87 -14.52
CA PHE A 159 -7.96 15.58 -14.95
C PHE A 159 -7.04 16.80 -14.79
N HIS A 160 -7.46 17.98 -15.23
CA HIS A 160 -6.74 19.24 -15.03
C HIS A 160 -6.53 19.56 -13.56
N GLN A 161 -7.51 19.30 -12.69
CA GLN A 161 -7.35 19.50 -11.25
C GLN A 161 -6.29 18.56 -10.66
N ASN A 162 -6.23 17.30 -11.12
CA ASN A 162 -5.18 16.37 -10.74
C ASN A 162 -3.80 16.84 -11.22
N ARG A 163 -3.70 17.38 -12.44
CA ARG A 163 -2.45 17.94 -12.99
C ARG A 163 -2.02 19.23 -12.31
N ARG A 164 -2.96 20.10 -11.95
CA ARG A 164 -2.68 21.34 -11.20
C ARG A 164 -1.98 21.06 -9.88
N ASN A 165 -2.36 19.98 -9.20
CA ASN A 165 -1.72 19.55 -7.94
C ASN A 165 -0.24 19.19 -8.08
N MET A 166 0.30 19.07 -9.30
CA MET A 166 1.72 18.84 -9.54
C MET A 166 2.56 20.11 -9.40
N TYR A 167 1.98 21.28 -9.67
CA TYR A 167 2.69 22.56 -9.78
C TYR A 167 2.59 23.42 -8.52
N VAL A 168 2.08 22.86 -7.42
CA VAL A 168 1.92 23.59 -6.14
C VAL A 168 3.19 23.52 -5.29
N ALA A 169 3.44 24.54 -4.47
CA ALA A 169 4.53 24.57 -3.49
C ALA A 169 4.23 23.80 -2.19
N ASP A 170 2.97 23.37 -2.02
CA ASP A 170 2.52 22.64 -0.84
C ASP A 170 3.33 21.36 -0.62
N GLU A 171 3.48 20.96 0.64
CA GLU A 171 4.12 19.71 1.01
C GLU A 171 3.21 18.50 0.72
N LYS A 172 3.02 18.20 -0.57
CA LYS A 172 2.16 17.12 -1.09
C LYS A 172 2.98 16.19 -1.97
N ALA A 173 2.90 14.88 -1.73
CA ALA A 173 3.64 13.86 -2.50
C ALA A 173 3.35 13.86 -4.02
N THR A 174 2.25 14.46 -4.46
CA THR A 174 1.90 14.61 -5.88
C THR A 174 2.59 15.79 -6.57
N ALA A 175 3.23 16.70 -5.80
CA ALA A 175 3.85 17.91 -6.31
C ALA A 175 5.29 17.67 -6.78
N ILE A 176 5.68 18.29 -7.90
CA ILE A 176 7.03 18.28 -8.46
C ILE A 176 8.02 18.88 -7.45
N ALA A 177 7.65 20.03 -6.87
CA ALA A 177 8.46 20.71 -5.87
C ALA A 177 8.75 19.81 -4.65
N TYR A 178 7.77 19.04 -4.19
CA TYR A 178 7.95 18.07 -3.10
C TYR A 178 8.87 16.92 -3.51
N ARG A 179 8.64 16.28 -4.67
CA ARG A 179 9.50 15.21 -5.21
C ARG A 179 10.97 15.64 -5.24
N LEU A 180 11.23 16.86 -5.71
CA LEU A 180 12.59 17.40 -5.81
C LEU A 180 13.17 17.74 -4.44
N VAL A 181 12.50 18.55 -3.63
CA VAL A 181 13.07 19.10 -2.38
C VAL A 181 12.98 18.14 -1.20
N ASN A 182 11.86 17.42 -1.03
CA ASN A 182 11.63 16.59 0.15
C ASN A 182 12.10 15.14 -0.04
N GLU A 183 12.21 14.66 -1.27
CA GLU A 183 12.57 13.26 -1.54
C GLU A 183 13.93 13.12 -2.23
N ASN A 184 14.15 13.81 -3.36
CA ASN A 184 15.37 13.65 -4.15
C ASN A 184 16.58 14.39 -3.56
N LEU A 185 16.43 15.65 -3.11
CA LEU A 185 17.54 16.43 -2.54
C LEU A 185 18.18 15.74 -1.31
N PRO A 186 17.44 15.20 -0.32
CA PRO A 186 18.03 14.40 0.77
C PRO A 186 18.82 13.19 0.28
N LYS A 187 18.30 12.45 -0.72
CA LYS A 187 19.00 11.30 -1.30
C LYS A 187 20.28 11.73 -1.99
N PHE A 188 20.22 12.84 -2.73
CA PHE A 188 21.36 13.42 -3.42
C PHE A 188 22.46 13.82 -2.42
N ILE A 189 22.13 14.56 -1.37
CA ILE A 189 23.08 14.96 -0.31
C ILE A 189 23.65 13.74 0.42
N ASP A 190 22.84 12.72 0.71
CA ASP A 190 23.36 11.48 1.28
C ASP A 190 24.35 10.78 0.34
N ASN A 191 24.14 10.84 -0.97
CA ASN A 191 25.10 10.33 -1.94
C ASN A 191 26.39 11.13 -1.97
N LEU A 192 26.34 12.46 -1.82
CA LEU A 192 27.54 13.30 -1.65
C LEU A 192 28.38 12.81 -0.47
N LYS A 193 27.74 12.57 0.68
CA LYS A 193 28.44 12.01 1.86
C LYS A 193 29.02 10.62 1.63
N ILE A 194 28.29 9.77 0.90
CA ILE A 194 28.77 8.42 0.56
C ILE A 194 30.01 8.53 -0.32
N TYR A 195 29.99 9.42 -1.32
CA TYR A 195 31.13 9.62 -2.23
C TYR A 195 32.35 10.16 -1.49
N GLU A 196 32.19 11.20 -0.67
CA GLU A 196 33.26 11.77 0.15
C GLU A 196 33.84 10.73 1.14
N LYS A 197 32.99 9.90 1.73
CA LYS A 197 33.44 8.80 2.59
C LYS A 197 34.22 7.75 1.80
N ILE A 198 33.81 7.40 0.58
CA ILE A 198 34.54 6.46 -0.27
C ILE A 198 35.91 7.03 -0.65
N LYS A 199 36.01 8.31 -1.03
CA LYS A 199 37.31 8.96 -1.31
C LYS A 199 38.27 8.86 -0.13
N LYS A 200 37.75 9.04 1.10
CA LYS A 200 38.55 9.02 2.32
C LYS A 200 38.93 7.60 2.77
N ASP A 201 37.94 6.71 2.82
CA ASP A 201 38.06 5.40 3.47
C ASP A 201 38.43 4.26 2.49
N ALA A 202 38.26 4.48 1.19
CA ALA A 202 38.49 3.50 0.11
C ALA A 202 38.92 4.16 -1.21
N PRO A 203 40.02 4.97 -1.24
CA PRO A 203 40.47 5.66 -2.44
C PRO A 203 40.77 4.72 -3.61
N GLU A 204 41.16 3.47 -3.33
CA GLU A 204 41.40 2.43 -4.33
C GLU A 204 40.15 2.10 -5.18
N LEU A 205 38.94 2.36 -4.66
CA LEU A 205 37.68 2.10 -5.37
C LEU A 205 37.37 3.20 -6.41
N ILE A 206 37.93 4.39 -6.28
CA ILE A 206 37.61 5.54 -7.14
C ILE A 206 37.99 5.28 -8.61
N SER A 207 39.11 4.60 -8.85
CA SER A 207 39.54 4.24 -10.21
C SER A 207 38.53 3.31 -10.90
N ASP A 208 37.98 2.34 -10.16
CA ASP A 208 36.95 1.43 -10.68
C ASP A 208 35.62 2.14 -10.93
N LEU A 209 35.25 3.09 -10.06
CA LEU A 209 34.04 3.91 -10.28
C LEU A 209 34.15 4.77 -11.55
N ASN A 210 35.33 5.32 -11.84
CA ASN A 210 35.56 6.12 -13.05
C ASN A 210 35.38 5.32 -14.35
N LYS A 211 35.58 3.99 -14.34
CA LYS A 211 35.30 3.13 -15.50
C LYS A 211 33.85 3.24 -15.97
N THR A 212 32.91 3.43 -15.03
CA THR A 212 31.49 3.62 -15.36
C THR A 212 31.28 4.80 -16.30
N LEU A 213 32.03 5.89 -16.12
CA LEU A 213 31.89 7.08 -16.95
C LEU A 213 32.43 6.85 -18.36
N VAL A 214 33.59 6.17 -18.48
CA VAL A 214 34.18 5.79 -19.76
C VAL A 214 33.26 4.89 -20.57
N GLU A 215 32.68 3.87 -19.92
CA GLU A 215 31.75 2.93 -20.56
C GLU A 215 30.39 3.56 -20.92
N MET A 216 30.08 4.75 -20.39
CA MET A 216 28.83 5.48 -20.60
C MET A 216 29.05 6.88 -21.21
N GLU A 217 30.17 7.12 -21.89
CA GLU A 217 30.58 8.45 -22.36
C GLU A 217 29.50 9.14 -23.22
N GLU A 218 28.79 8.38 -24.06
CA GLU A 218 27.68 8.86 -24.89
C GLU A 218 26.57 9.55 -24.08
N ILE A 219 26.34 9.10 -22.84
CA ILE A 219 25.28 9.62 -21.94
C ILE A 219 25.86 10.68 -21.00
N VAL A 220 27.05 10.41 -20.47
CA VAL A 220 27.68 11.25 -19.45
C VAL A 220 28.21 12.55 -20.06
N GLN A 221 28.58 12.55 -21.35
CA GLN A 221 29.03 13.70 -22.13
C GLN A 221 30.19 14.45 -21.43
N GLY A 222 31.29 13.75 -21.13
CA GLY A 222 32.51 14.31 -20.56
C GLY A 222 32.47 14.70 -19.08
N LYS A 223 31.36 14.46 -18.37
CA LYS A 223 31.23 14.81 -16.94
C LYS A 223 32.03 13.86 -16.04
N THR A 224 32.64 14.41 -15.00
CA THR A 224 33.41 13.65 -13.99
C THR A 224 32.54 13.24 -12.79
N LEU A 225 33.02 12.27 -11.99
CA LEU A 225 32.32 11.89 -10.75
C LEU A 225 32.30 13.04 -9.73
N ASP A 226 33.36 13.85 -9.69
CA ASP A 226 33.40 15.04 -8.82
C ASP A 226 32.34 16.06 -9.19
N GLU A 227 32.08 16.25 -10.49
CA GLU A 227 30.98 17.09 -10.96
C GLU A 227 29.61 16.47 -10.64
N ILE A 228 29.41 15.19 -10.94
CA ILE A 228 28.12 14.49 -10.71
C ILE A 228 27.76 14.46 -9.21
N PHE A 229 28.76 14.30 -8.34
CA PHE A 229 28.62 14.36 -6.89
C PHE A 229 29.08 15.71 -6.34
N SER A 230 28.62 16.80 -6.97
CA SER A 230 28.68 18.15 -6.41
C SER A 230 27.26 18.67 -6.12
N LEU A 231 27.12 19.55 -5.12
CA LEU A 231 25.80 20.10 -4.75
C LEU A 231 25.14 20.86 -5.90
N SER A 232 25.92 21.59 -6.69
CA SER A 232 25.43 22.36 -7.85
C SER A 232 24.84 21.47 -8.94
N PHE A 233 25.33 20.23 -9.07
CA PHE A 233 24.81 19.25 -10.02
C PHE A 233 23.38 18.81 -9.71
N PHE A 234 22.88 19.04 -8.50
CA PHE A 234 21.47 18.80 -8.21
C PHE A 234 20.53 19.56 -9.15
N ASN A 235 20.93 20.76 -9.63
CA ASN A 235 20.15 21.53 -10.61
C ASN A 235 19.99 20.79 -11.95
N GLN A 236 20.98 19.96 -12.32
CA GLN A 236 20.91 19.10 -13.52
C GLN A 236 19.98 17.91 -13.30
N THR A 237 19.48 17.67 -12.09
CA THR A 237 18.57 16.56 -11.75
C THR A 237 17.14 17.03 -11.43
N LEU A 238 16.79 18.27 -11.82
CA LEU A 238 15.43 18.78 -11.66
C LEU A 238 14.46 18.20 -12.72
N THR A 239 15.00 17.77 -13.86
CA THR A 239 14.24 17.18 -14.97
C THR A 239 14.31 15.65 -14.97
N GLN A 240 13.43 15.00 -15.75
CA GLN A 240 13.43 13.53 -15.83
C GLN A 240 14.70 13.02 -16.52
N THR A 241 15.12 13.69 -17.60
CA THR A 241 16.35 13.40 -18.34
C THR A 241 17.57 13.41 -17.42
N GLY A 242 17.68 14.46 -16.59
CA GLY A 242 18.73 14.60 -15.60
C GLY A 242 18.74 13.52 -14.53
N ILE A 243 17.56 13.17 -14.01
CA ILE A 243 17.39 12.08 -13.03
C ILE A 243 17.77 10.73 -13.62
N GLU A 244 17.40 10.47 -14.88
CA GLU A 244 17.74 9.22 -15.57
C GLU A 244 19.24 9.10 -15.79
N LEU A 245 19.91 10.14 -16.27
CA LEU A 245 21.37 10.18 -16.36
C LEU A 245 22.02 9.82 -15.01
N TYR A 246 21.62 10.50 -13.93
CA TYR A 246 22.15 10.24 -12.60
C TYR A 246 21.91 8.80 -12.11
N ASN A 247 20.70 8.28 -12.33
CA ASN A 247 20.32 6.93 -11.92
C ASN A 247 20.98 5.82 -12.75
N ILE A 248 21.22 6.07 -14.05
CA ILE A 248 21.95 5.18 -14.96
C ILE A 248 23.40 5.05 -14.48
N VAL A 249 24.06 6.17 -14.17
CA VAL A 249 25.42 6.15 -13.61
C VAL A 249 25.46 5.32 -12.32
N ILE A 250 24.50 5.50 -11.41
CA ILE A 250 24.45 4.72 -10.16
C ILE A 250 24.13 3.23 -10.39
N GLY A 251 23.19 2.93 -11.29
CA GLY A 251 22.52 1.63 -11.36
C GLY A 251 22.89 0.74 -12.55
N GLY A 252 23.62 1.27 -13.53
CA GLY A 252 23.97 0.59 -14.77
C GLY A 252 22.88 0.68 -15.84
N ARG A 253 23.23 0.42 -17.11
CA ARG A 253 22.28 0.26 -18.22
C ARG A 253 22.53 -1.04 -18.96
N THR A 254 21.49 -1.59 -19.57
CA THR A 254 21.61 -2.66 -20.57
C THR A 254 21.36 -1.98 -21.91
N ALA A 255 22.32 -2.02 -22.83
CA ALA A 255 22.22 -1.27 -24.08
C ALA A 255 21.07 -1.80 -24.96
N ASP A 256 20.93 -3.12 -25.06
CA ASP A 256 19.89 -3.83 -25.81
C ASP A 256 19.52 -5.15 -25.10
N GLU A 257 18.42 -5.78 -25.52
CA GLU A 257 18.03 -7.13 -25.07
C GLU A 257 19.16 -8.15 -25.34
N GLY A 258 19.49 -9.00 -24.37
CA GLY A 258 20.57 -9.99 -24.47
C GLY A 258 21.97 -9.47 -24.09
N LYS A 259 22.30 -8.20 -24.33
CA LYS A 259 23.65 -7.66 -24.11
C LYS A 259 24.06 -7.60 -22.64
N THR A 260 25.36 -7.73 -22.38
CA THR A 260 25.91 -7.57 -21.03
C THR A 260 25.63 -6.17 -20.50
N LYS A 261 24.97 -6.11 -19.34
CA LYS A 261 24.71 -4.87 -18.64
C LYS A 261 26.01 -4.14 -18.31
N ILE A 262 26.09 -2.86 -18.69
CA ILE A 262 27.13 -1.93 -18.26
C ILE A 262 26.93 -1.67 -16.77
N LYS A 263 27.96 -1.93 -15.96
CA LYS A 263 27.89 -1.82 -14.49
C LYS A 263 27.70 -0.36 -14.08
N GLY A 264 26.82 -0.12 -13.11
CA GLY A 264 26.77 1.16 -12.40
C GLY A 264 27.67 1.21 -11.17
N LEU A 265 27.81 2.38 -10.57
CA LEU A 265 28.62 2.60 -9.36
C LEU A 265 28.27 1.63 -8.22
N ASN A 266 26.98 1.33 -8.02
CA ASN A 266 26.53 0.43 -6.96
C ASN A 266 26.92 -1.03 -7.18
N GLU A 267 27.10 -1.42 -8.43
CA GLU A 267 27.57 -2.76 -8.77
C GLU A 267 29.04 -2.87 -8.41
N TYR A 268 29.89 -1.93 -8.84
CA TYR A 268 31.30 -1.86 -8.44
C TYR A 268 31.48 -1.84 -6.91
N ILE A 269 30.74 -1.01 -6.16
CA ILE A 269 30.78 -1.02 -4.68
C ILE A 269 30.45 -2.40 -4.11
N ASN A 270 29.52 -3.13 -4.73
CA ASN A 270 29.07 -4.42 -4.23
C ASN A 270 30.01 -5.57 -4.58
N THR A 271 30.26 -5.77 -5.87
CA THR A 271 31.02 -6.90 -6.41
C THR A 271 32.50 -6.70 -6.22
N ASP A 272 32.99 -5.48 -6.47
CA ASP A 272 34.41 -5.23 -6.59
C ASP A 272 35.06 -4.78 -5.27
N TYR A 273 34.26 -4.31 -4.30
CA TYR A 273 34.71 -3.92 -2.97
C TYR A 273 34.07 -4.71 -1.81
N ASN A 274 32.76 -4.55 -1.56
CA ASN A 274 32.09 -5.03 -0.34
C ASN A 274 32.04 -6.56 -0.18
N GLN A 275 31.98 -7.31 -1.27
CA GLN A 275 32.00 -8.77 -1.24
C GLN A 275 33.41 -9.33 -0.96
N LYS A 276 34.45 -8.54 -1.26
CA LYS A 276 35.86 -8.87 -1.01
C LYS A 276 36.29 -8.49 0.43
N GLN A 277 35.53 -7.66 1.15
CA GLN A 277 35.82 -7.30 2.54
C GLN A 277 35.27 -8.27 3.60
N THR A 278 36.17 -8.74 4.47
CA THR A 278 35.90 -9.58 5.65
C THR A 278 35.44 -8.76 6.85
N ASP A 279 36.07 -7.61 7.11
CA ASP A 279 35.64 -6.68 8.15
C ASP A 279 34.40 -5.88 7.71
N LYS A 280 33.27 -6.11 8.40
CA LYS A 280 32.02 -5.39 8.16
C LYS A 280 32.15 -3.88 8.35
N LYS A 281 33.10 -3.38 9.15
CA LYS A 281 33.30 -1.95 9.39
C LYS A 281 33.93 -1.23 8.20
N LYS A 282 34.69 -1.95 7.36
CA LYS A 282 35.31 -1.42 6.14
C LYS A 282 34.38 -1.39 4.94
N LYS A 283 33.20 -2.01 5.03
CA LYS A 283 32.23 -2.02 3.93
C LYS A 283 31.67 -0.63 3.68
N GLN A 284 31.57 -0.27 2.40
CA GLN A 284 31.04 1.00 1.94
C GLN A 284 29.53 0.92 1.70
N ALA A 285 28.85 2.05 1.90
CA ALA A 285 27.43 2.15 1.60
C ALA A 285 27.20 2.25 0.09
N LYS A 286 26.04 1.78 -0.39
CA LYS A 286 25.60 1.97 -1.78
C LYS A 286 24.94 3.33 -1.94
N PHE A 287 25.12 3.96 -3.10
CA PHE A 287 24.39 5.14 -3.51
C PHE A 287 22.89 4.86 -3.65
N LYS A 288 22.10 5.89 -3.41
CA LYS A 288 20.64 5.87 -3.50
C LYS A 288 20.21 6.47 -4.83
N GLN A 289 19.48 5.71 -5.63
CA GLN A 289 18.82 6.28 -6.81
C GLN A 289 17.76 7.31 -6.41
N LEU A 290 17.68 8.38 -7.20
CA LEU A 290 16.66 9.40 -7.12
C LEU A 290 15.33 8.83 -7.61
N TYR A 291 14.22 9.30 -7.06
CA TYR A 291 12.92 8.98 -7.62
C TYR A 291 12.76 9.68 -8.96
N LYS A 292 12.15 8.99 -9.93
CA LYS A 292 11.76 9.61 -11.20
C LYS A 292 10.86 10.83 -10.96
N GLN A 293 10.79 11.75 -11.90
CA GLN A 293 9.93 12.93 -11.85
C GLN A 293 8.44 12.56 -11.94
N ILE A 294 7.56 13.44 -11.45
CA ILE A 294 6.11 13.28 -11.59
C ILE A 294 5.73 13.26 -13.09
N LEU A 295 4.76 12.40 -13.46
CA LEU A 295 4.34 12.06 -14.84
C LEU A 295 5.33 11.28 -15.71
N SER A 296 6.56 11.05 -15.27
CA SER A 296 7.47 10.17 -16.03
C SER A 296 6.89 8.76 -16.14
N ASP A 297 6.95 8.20 -17.34
CA ASP A 297 6.55 6.81 -17.52
C ASP A 297 7.51 5.89 -16.77
N ARG A 298 6.96 4.84 -16.20
CA ARG A 298 7.75 3.69 -15.75
C ARG A 298 8.19 2.85 -16.95
N HIS A 299 8.62 3.47 -18.04
CA HIS A 299 9.58 2.81 -18.90
C HIS A 299 10.83 2.66 -18.02
N SER A 300 11.07 1.46 -17.49
CA SER A 300 12.44 1.19 -17.08
C SER A 300 13.30 1.41 -18.31
N VAL A 301 14.51 1.93 -18.12
CA VAL A 301 15.54 1.93 -19.17
C VAL A 301 15.81 0.48 -19.63
N SER A 302 15.36 -0.50 -18.83
CA SER A 302 15.15 -1.90 -19.21
C SER A 302 13.76 -2.09 -19.85
N PHE A 303 13.72 -2.75 -21.00
CA PHE A 303 12.51 -3.14 -21.72
C PHE A 303 11.35 -3.62 -20.80
N VAL A 304 10.15 -3.04 -21.00
CA VAL A 304 8.89 -3.54 -20.43
C VAL A 304 8.05 -4.03 -21.60
N ALA A 305 7.75 -5.33 -21.58
CA ALA A 305 7.01 -6.00 -22.64
C ALA A 305 5.59 -5.40 -22.82
N GLU A 306 5.21 -5.06 -24.06
CA GLU A 306 3.85 -4.68 -24.45
C GLU A 306 2.81 -5.77 -24.11
N THR A 307 1.58 -5.39 -23.77
CA THR A 307 0.49 -6.31 -23.41
C THR A 307 -0.33 -6.73 -24.62
N PHE A 308 -0.69 -8.02 -24.72
CA PHE A 308 -1.64 -8.52 -25.73
C PHE A 308 -3.06 -7.97 -25.50
N GLU A 309 -3.82 -7.81 -26.59
CA GLU A 309 -5.22 -7.37 -26.56
C GLU A 309 -6.20 -8.52 -26.83
N THR A 310 -5.86 -9.49 -27.68
CA THR A 310 -6.75 -10.60 -28.10
C THR A 310 -6.12 -11.99 -27.91
N ASP A 311 -6.97 -13.02 -27.77
CA ASP A 311 -6.53 -14.43 -27.70
C ASP A 311 -5.78 -14.83 -28.99
N ALA A 312 -6.27 -14.39 -30.16
CA ALA A 312 -5.65 -14.66 -31.46
C ALA A 312 -4.24 -14.07 -31.57
N GLN A 313 -4.07 -12.79 -31.19
CA GLN A 313 -2.76 -12.14 -31.17
C GLN A 313 -1.78 -12.89 -30.25
N LEU A 314 -2.25 -13.36 -29.10
CA LEU A 314 -1.43 -14.13 -28.17
C LEU A 314 -0.95 -15.45 -28.80
N LEU A 315 -1.84 -16.23 -29.41
CA LEU A 315 -1.51 -17.53 -30.00
C LEU A 315 -0.58 -17.37 -31.21
N GLU A 316 -0.87 -16.41 -32.09
CA GLU A 316 -0.04 -16.08 -33.25
C GLU A 316 1.38 -15.66 -32.84
N ASN A 317 1.50 -14.84 -31.79
CA ASN A 317 2.81 -14.42 -31.29
C ASN A 317 3.61 -15.58 -30.67
N ILE A 318 2.94 -16.57 -30.04
CA ILE A 318 3.63 -17.77 -29.53
C ILE A 318 4.16 -18.60 -30.70
N GLU A 319 3.33 -18.84 -31.71
CA GLU A 319 3.73 -19.61 -32.90
C GLU A 319 4.86 -18.92 -33.65
N GLN A 320 4.69 -17.65 -34.00
CA GLN A 320 5.68 -16.86 -34.73
C GLN A 320 7.01 -16.81 -33.98
N PHE A 321 6.97 -16.65 -32.65
CA PHE A 321 8.18 -16.67 -31.84
C PHE A 321 8.87 -18.04 -31.90
N TYR A 322 8.13 -19.13 -31.70
CA TYR A 322 8.71 -20.47 -31.75
C TYR A 322 9.25 -20.81 -33.15
N SER A 323 8.46 -20.56 -34.20
CA SER A 323 8.82 -20.91 -35.58
C SER A 323 9.95 -20.05 -36.13
N SER A 324 9.87 -18.73 -35.99
CA SER A 324 10.76 -17.79 -36.68
C SER A 324 11.96 -17.37 -35.83
N VAL A 325 11.85 -17.37 -34.50
CA VAL A 325 12.96 -16.97 -33.62
C VAL A 325 13.75 -18.17 -33.10
N LEU A 326 13.11 -19.32 -32.88
CA LEU A 326 13.78 -20.49 -32.30
C LEU A 326 14.06 -21.62 -33.31
N CYS A 327 13.14 -21.91 -34.23
CA CYS A 327 13.31 -23.01 -35.20
C CYS A 327 13.94 -22.58 -36.53
N ASN A 328 13.60 -21.40 -37.06
CA ASN A 328 14.02 -20.94 -38.38
C ASN A 328 14.64 -19.53 -38.30
N TYR A 329 15.61 -19.34 -37.43
CA TYR A 329 16.31 -18.05 -37.31
C TYR A 329 17.16 -17.80 -38.56
N GLU A 330 16.91 -16.70 -39.28
CA GLU A 330 17.67 -16.30 -40.46
C GLU A 330 18.81 -15.35 -40.09
N ASP A 331 20.04 -15.74 -40.46
CA ASP A 331 21.24 -14.91 -40.33
C ASP A 331 22.06 -15.00 -41.61
N ASP A 332 22.31 -13.84 -42.25
CA ASP A 332 23.11 -13.71 -43.48
C ASP A 332 22.74 -14.74 -44.59
N GLY A 333 21.44 -14.97 -44.79
CA GLY A 333 20.90 -15.91 -45.80
C GLY A 333 20.90 -17.39 -45.41
N HIS A 334 21.25 -17.73 -44.16
CA HIS A 334 21.25 -19.10 -43.64
C HIS A 334 20.22 -19.28 -42.52
N THR A 335 19.42 -20.34 -42.60
CA THR A 335 18.42 -20.69 -41.58
C THR A 335 19.05 -21.61 -40.51
N THR A 336 18.98 -21.20 -39.24
CA THR A 336 19.51 -21.94 -38.10
C THR A 336 18.40 -22.32 -37.12
N ASN A 337 18.35 -23.60 -36.74
CA ASN A 337 17.53 -24.06 -35.63
C ASN A 337 18.31 -23.95 -34.32
N ILE A 338 17.87 -23.05 -33.43
CA ILE A 338 18.54 -22.73 -32.18
C ILE A 338 18.61 -23.96 -31.26
N PHE A 339 17.57 -24.80 -31.23
CA PHE A 339 17.55 -26.01 -30.41
C PHE A 339 18.57 -27.04 -30.89
N GLU A 340 18.68 -27.25 -32.20
CA GLU A 340 19.66 -28.17 -32.78
C GLU A 340 21.09 -27.65 -32.62
N ALA A 341 21.30 -26.35 -32.80
CA ALA A 341 22.60 -25.71 -32.58
C ALA A 341 23.05 -25.83 -31.11
N ILE A 342 22.15 -25.58 -30.16
CA ILE A 342 22.40 -25.79 -28.72
C ILE A 342 22.71 -27.26 -28.44
N LYS A 343 21.92 -28.18 -29.01
CA LYS A 343 22.13 -29.63 -28.83
C LYS A 343 23.54 -30.03 -29.28
N ASN A 344 23.94 -29.63 -30.47
CA ASN A 344 25.24 -29.95 -31.04
C ASN A 344 26.38 -29.34 -30.20
N LEU A 345 26.24 -28.08 -29.78
CA LEU A 345 27.22 -27.39 -28.95
C LEU A 345 27.42 -28.07 -27.58
N ILE A 346 26.32 -28.46 -26.93
CA ILE A 346 26.34 -29.03 -25.58
C ILE A 346 26.73 -30.52 -25.58
N ILE A 347 26.32 -31.30 -26.58
CA ILE A 347 26.80 -32.68 -26.74
C ILE A 347 28.31 -32.68 -27.07
N GLY A 348 28.74 -31.72 -27.88
CA GLY A 348 30.15 -31.47 -28.20
C GLY A 348 30.96 -30.84 -27.07
N LEU A 349 30.42 -30.63 -25.85
CA LEU A 349 31.11 -29.91 -24.80
C LEU A 349 32.52 -30.47 -24.47
N LYS A 350 32.71 -31.79 -24.61
CA LYS A 350 34.00 -32.47 -24.39
C LYS A 350 35.04 -32.23 -25.49
N THR A 351 34.66 -31.69 -26.65
CA THR A 351 35.61 -31.37 -27.75
C THR A 351 36.25 -29.99 -27.58
N PHE A 352 35.77 -29.20 -26.62
CA PHE A 352 36.30 -27.88 -26.26
C PHE A 352 37.22 -27.97 -25.04
N ASP A 353 37.95 -26.91 -24.74
CA ASP A 353 38.86 -26.87 -23.60
C ASP A 353 38.10 -26.65 -22.28
N LEU A 354 37.82 -27.76 -21.56
CA LEU A 354 37.11 -27.73 -20.27
C LEU A 354 37.86 -26.98 -19.16
N SER A 355 39.17 -26.74 -19.32
CA SER A 355 39.96 -25.88 -18.42
C SER A 355 39.62 -24.39 -18.61
N LYS A 356 38.98 -24.06 -19.74
CA LYS A 356 38.60 -22.70 -20.15
C LYS A 356 37.08 -22.50 -20.27
N ILE A 357 36.26 -23.48 -19.86
CA ILE A 357 34.80 -23.37 -19.76
C ILE A 357 34.39 -23.36 -18.28
N TYR A 358 33.60 -22.37 -17.86
CA TYR A 358 33.34 -22.05 -16.45
C TYR A 358 31.87 -22.20 -16.09
N LEU A 359 31.64 -22.61 -14.85
CA LEU A 359 30.32 -22.63 -14.23
C LEU A 359 30.17 -21.50 -13.22
N ARG A 360 29.03 -20.81 -13.29
CA ARG A 360 28.65 -19.78 -12.33
C ARG A 360 28.59 -20.34 -10.92
N ASN A 361 29.38 -19.78 -10.02
CA ASN A 361 29.38 -20.11 -8.60
C ASN A 361 28.31 -19.30 -7.84
N ASP A 362 27.06 -19.49 -8.25
CA ASP A 362 25.87 -18.98 -7.56
C ASP A 362 24.93 -20.14 -7.19
N THR A 363 23.63 -19.88 -7.01
CA THR A 363 22.64 -20.94 -6.76
C THR A 363 22.68 -22.05 -7.81
N SER A 364 23.12 -21.74 -9.04
CA SER A 364 23.26 -22.71 -10.13
C SER A 364 24.18 -23.88 -9.78
N LEU A 365 25.33 -23.62 -9.15
CA LEU A 365 26.28 -24.67 -8.77
C LEU A 365 25.73 -25.54 -7.62
N THR A 366 24.98 -24.90 -6.73
CA THR A 366 24.25 -25.55 -5.63
C THR A 366 23.17 -26.49 -6.18
N ASP A 367 22.42 -26.05 -7.19
CA ASP A 367 21.39 -26.84 -7.86
C ASP A 367 21.98 -28.03 -8.63
N ILE A 368 23.11 -27.83 -9.32
CA ILE A 368 23.85 -28.92 -10.00
C ILE A 368 24.33 -29.94 -8.96
N SER A 369 24.88 -29.51 -7.82
CA SER A 369 25.29 -30.41 -6.73
C SER A 369 24.12 -31.24 -6.22
N GLN A 370 22.97 -30.59 -5.98
CA GLN A 370 21.75 -31.26 -5.55
C GLN A 370 21.25 -32.27 -6.59
N LYS A 371 21.32 -31.94 -7.89
CA LYS A 371 20.89 -32.83 -8.98
C LYS A 371 21.79 -34.04 -9.17
N LEU A 372 23.11 -33.85 -9.09
CA LEU A 372 24.07 -34.94 -9.27
C LEU A 372 24.13 -35.85 -8.03
N PHE A 373 24.17 -35.27 -6.84
CA PHE A 373 24.51 -36.01 -5.62
C PHE A 373 23.33 -36.20 -4.66
N GLY A 374 22.26 -35.41 -4.76
CA GLY A 374 21.16 -35.37 -3.79
C GLY A 374 21.45 -34.46 -2.58
N ASP A 375 22.59 -33.77 -2.61
CA ASP A 375 23.05 -32.85 -1.56
C ASP A 375 23.71 -31.61 -2.20
N TRP A 376 23.19 -30.45 -1.84
CA TRP A 376 23.57 -29.13 -2.34
C TRP A 376 25.00 -28.72 -1.96
N SER A 377 25.58 -29.32 -0.92
CA SER A 377 26.88 -28.94 -0.33
C SER A 377 28.09 -29.68 -0.89
N ILE A 378 27.88 -30.77 -1.65
CA ILE A 378 28.95 -31.68 -2.09
C ILE A 378 30.00 -30.99 -2.96
N ILE A 379 29.59 -30.27 -4.01
CA ILE A 379 30.55 -29.57 -4.89
C ILE A 379 31.32 -28.50 -4.10
N SER A 380 30.64 -27.76 -3.21
CA SER A 380 31.30 -26.74 -2.38
C SER A 380 32.30 -27.35 -1.40
N SER A 381 31.99 -28.52 -0.84
CA SER A 381 32.88 -29.23 0.09
C SER A 381 34.08 -29.81 -0.64
N ALA A 382 33.88 -30.40 -1.82
CA ALA A 382 34.95 -30.90 -2.66
C ALA A 382 35.92 -29.78 -3.10
N LEU A 383 35.41 -28.63 -3.51
CA LEU A 383 36.23 -27.45 -3.85
C LEU A 383 36.98 -26.91 -2.62
N ASN A 384 36.35 -26.93 -1.45
CA ASN A 384 36.97 -26.55 -0.19
C ASN A 384 38.17 -27.45 0.14
N ASP A 385 38.00 -28.76 0.06
CA ASP A 385 39.04 -29.75 0.35
C ASP A 385 40.17 -29.69 -0.69
N TYR A 386 39.82 -29.54 -1.97
CA TYR A 386 40.79 -29.35 -3.05
C TYR A 386 41.67 -28.12 -2.81
N TYR A 387 41.08 -26.99 -2.40
CA TYR A 387 41.85 -25.81 -2.07
C TYR A 387 42.81 -26.06 -0.89
N GLU A 388 42.34 -26.70 0.18
CA GLU A 388 43.17 -26.99 1.36
C GLU A 388 44.38 -27.88 1.02
N LYS A 389 44.19 -28.89 0.17
CA LYS A 389 45.26 -29.79 -0.28
C LYS A 389 46.28 -29.10 -1.18
N GLN A 390 45.82 -28.34 -2.17
CA GLN A 390 46.70 -27.67 -3.15
C GLN A 390 47.38 -26.43 -2.57
N ASN A 391 46.78 -25.84 -1.54
CA ASN A 391 47.23 -24.60 -0.93
C ASN A 391 47.24 -24.73 0.60
N PRO A 392 48.14 -25.53 1.19
CA PRO A 392 48.24 -25.68 2.64
C PRO A 392 48.65 -24.36 3.31
N ILE A 393 48.33 -24.22 4.60
CA ILE A 393 48.75 -23.07 5.39
C ILE A 393 50.27 -23.08 5.57
N SER A 394 50.94 -21.98 5.24
CA SER A 394 52.39 -21.88 5.46
C SER A 394 52.68 -21.60 6.93
N SER A 395 53.84 -22.06 7.44
CA SER A 395 54.26 -21.87 8.83
C SER A 395 54.42 -20.41 9.28
N LYS A 396 54.42 -19.45 8.33
CA LYS A 396 54.53 -18.00 8.57
C LYS A 396 53.21 -17.24 8.34
N GLU A 397 52.16 -17.90 7.89
CA GLU A 397 50.87 -17.29 7.57
C GLU A 397 49.90 -17.39 8.76
N LYS A 398 49.23 -16.28 9.11
CA LYS A 398 48.18 -16.30 10.14
C LYS A 398 46.91 -16.94 9.60
N GLN A 399 46.21 -17.72 10.42
CA GLN A 399 44.94 -18.37 10.08
C GLN A 399 43.92 -17.41 9.44
N GLU A 400 43.83 -16.18 9.94
CA GLU A 400 42.92 -15.16 9.39
C GLU A 400 43.23 -14.80 7.91
N LYS A 401 44.51 -14.72 7.53
CA LYS A 401 44.91 -14.47 6.13
C LYS A 401 44.67 -15.70 5.24
N TYR A 402 44.86 -16.90 5.81
CA TYR A 402 44.54 -18.16 5.16
C TYR A 402 43.05 -18.27 4.83
N ASP A 403 42.21 -18.00 5.83
CA ASP A 403 40.74 -18.02 5.69
C ASP A 403 40.27 -16.94 4.71
N GLU A 404 40.92 -15.77 4.66
CA GLU A 404 40.67 -14.71 3.69
C GLU A 404 40.97 -15.12 2.25
N ARG A 405 42.16 -15.68 1.96
CA ARG A 405 42.51 -16.13 0.61
C ARG A 405 41.63 -17.30 0.16
N LYS A 406 41.32 -18.21 1.08
CA LYS A 406 40.43 -19.35 0.85
C LYS A 406 39.00 -18.90 0.54
N ALA A 407 38.44 -18.00 1.34
CA ALA A 407 37.12 -17.44 1.12
C ALA A 407 37.04 -16.61 -0.17
N LYS A 408 38.14 -15.99 -0.61
CA LYS A 408 38.22 -15.27 -1.89
C LYS A 408 38.21 -16.25 -3.07
N TRP A 409 38.97 -17.34 -3.01
CA TRP A 409 39.00 -18.38 -4.05
C TRP A 409 37.65 -19.09 -4.17
N LEU A 410 37.03 -19.47 -3.05
CA LEU A 410 35.72 -20.16 -3.03
C LEU A 410 34.54 -19.33 -3.55
N LYS A 411 34.73 -18.05 -3.87
CA LYS A 411 33.69 -17.16 -4.43
C LYS A 411 33.79 -16.95 -5.94
N GLN A 412 34.84 -17.45 -6.59
CA GLN A 412 35.01 -17.30 -8.04
C GLN A 412 34.22 -18.35 -8.82
N ASP A 413 33.94 -18.09 -10.10
CA ASP A 413 33.45 -19.13 -11.02
C ASP A 413 34.57 -20.13 -11.33
N PHE A 414 34.25 -21.42 -11.34
CA PHE A 414 35.22 -22.50 -11.52
C PHE A 414 35.07 -23.14 -12.88
N ASN A 415 36.20 -23.49 -13.52
CA ASN A 415 36.15 -24.26 -14.76
C ASN A 415 35.71 -25.71 -14.50
N ILE A 416 35.15 -26.34 -15.52
CA ILE A 416 34.57 -27.68 -15.42
C ILE A 416 35.64 -28.69 -14.97
N GLU A 417 36.87 -28.56 -15.47
CA GLU A 417 37.99 -29.42 -15.10
C GLU A 417 38.34 -29.32 -13.61
N THR A 418 38.43 -28.11 -13.05
CA THR A 418 38.75 -27.88 -11.63
C THR A 418 37.70 -28.50 -10.73
N ILE A 419 36.42 -28.32 -11.06
CA ILE A 419 35.31 -28.93 -10.31
C ILE A 419 35.42 -30.45 -10.38
N GLN A 420 35.69 -31.00 -11.56
CA GLN A 420 35.81 -32.44 -11.76
C GLN A 420 37.00 -33.03 -11.01
N THR A 421 38.14 -32.35 -10.98
CA THR A 421 39.33 -32.75 -10.21
C THR A 421 39.06 -32.69 -8.72
N ALA A 422 38.42 -31.62 -8.23
CA ALA A 422 38.04 -31.49 -6.83
C ALA A 422 37.09 -32.63 -6.38
N LEU A 423 36.13 -33.01 -7.23
CA LEU A 423 35.25 -34.15 -6.98
C LEU A 423 36.03 -35.49 -6.98
N ASN A 424 36.96 -35.69 -7.92
CA ASN A 424 37.76 -36.91 -7.99
C ASN A 424 38.68 -37.09 -6.76
N GLU A 425 39.17 -35.99 -6.19
CA GLU A 425 40.07 -35.99 -5.03
C GLU A 425 39.36 -35.95 -3.67
N CYS A 426 38.04 -35.74 -3.64
CA CYS A 426 37.25 -35.66 -2.42
C CYS A 426 36.96 -37.07 -1.85
N ASP A 427 37.22 -37.26 -0.56
CA ASP A 427 37.06 -38.55 0.12
C ASP A 427 35.61 -38.72 0.63
N SER A 428 34.66 -38.76 -0.30
CA SER A 428 33.23 -38.93 -0.01
C SER A 428 32.69 -40.19 -0.67
N GLU A 429 32.07 -41.07 0.12
CA GLU A 429 31.46 -42.32 -0.36
C GLU A 429 30.37 -42.04 -1.43
N ILE A 430 29.57 -40.98 -1.23
CA ILE A 430 28.52 -40.54 -2.17
C ILE A 430 29.13 -40.16 -3.53
N ILE A 431 30.31 -39.55 -3.54
CA ILE A 431 31.01 -39.19 -4.78
C ILE A 431 31.60 -40.45 -5.43
N LYS A 432 32.23 -41.34 -4.65
CA LYS A 432 32.83 -42.58 -5.18
C LYS A 432 31.81 -43.50 -5.86
N GLU A 433 30.56 -43.54 -5.38
CA GLU A 433 29.49 -44.34 -6.00
C GLU A 433 28.96 -43.74 -7.31
N LYS A 434 28.96 -42.40 -7.46
CA LYS A 434 28.29 -41.70 -8.56
C LYS A 434 29.23 -41.09 -9.61
N ASN A 435 30.48 -40.84 -9.27
CA ASN A 435 31.43 -40.11 -10.10
C ASN A 435 32.18 -41.04 -11.07
N ASN A 436 32.00 -40.82 -12.37
CA ASN A 436 32.62 -41.58 -13.46
C ASN A 436 33.73 -40.79 -14.19
N LYS A 437 34.47 -39.94 -13.46
CA LYS A 437 35.56 -39.05 -13.93
C LYS A 437 35.14 -37.86 -14.82
N ASN A 438 33.93 -37.81 -15.37
CA ASN A 438 33.44 -36.72 -16.23
C ASN A 438 31.99 -36.32 -15.92
N ILE A 439 31.52 -36.53 -14.68
CA ILE A 439 30.11 -36.41 -14.31
C ILE A 439 29.52 -35.02 -14.61
N VAL A 440 30.33 -33.95 -14.50
CA VAL A 440 29.86 -32.57 -14.73
C VAL A 440 29.66 -32.26 -16.21
N SER A 441 30.60 -32.64 -17.09
CA SER A 441 30.43 -32.44 -18.54
C SER A 441 29.36 -33.36 -19.11
N GLU A 442 29.22 -34.57 -18.57
CA GLU A 442 28.17 -35.52 -18.94
C GLU A 442 26.77 -35.07 -18.51
N TYR A 443 26.64 -34.36 -17.39
CA TYR A 443 25.38 -33.77 -16.98
C TYR A 443 24.81 -32.83 -18.05
N PHE A 444 25.66 -31.96 -18.59
CA PHE A 444 25.28 -31.05 -19.66
C PHE A 444 25.02 -31.80 -20.98
N ALA A 445 25.92 -32.71 -21.37
CA ALA A 445 25.77 -33.50 -22.61
C ALA A 445 24.50 -34.38 -22.63
N LYS A 446 23.98 -34.75 -21.47
CA LYS A 446 22.71 -35.46 -21.29
C LYS A 446 21.46 -34.57 -21.37
N LEU A 447 21.63 -33.25 -21.52
CA LEU A 447 20.53 -32.28 -21.60
C LEU A 447 19.47 -32.46 -20.49
N GLY A 448 19.93 -32.76 -19.27
CA GLY A 448 19.07 -32.93 -18.10
C GLY A 448 18.42 -34.31 -17.95
N LEU A 449 18.79 -35.32 -18.76
CA LEU A 449 18.41 -36.71 -18.52
C LEU A 449 19.02 -37.22 -17.19
N ASP A 450 18.15 -37.66 -16.28
CA ASP A 450 18.51 -38.35 -15.04
C ASP A 450 17.77 -39.71 -14.95
N LYS A 451 17.92 -40.45 -13.85
CA LYS A 451 17.27 -41.78 -13.69
C LYS A 451 15.74 -41.70 -13.66
N ASP A 452 15.17 -40.53 -13.36
CA ASP A 452 13.73 -40.33 -13.20
C ASP A 452 13.07 -39.74 -14.48
N ASN A 453 13.85 -39.07 -15.34
CA ASN A 453 13.39 -38.47 -16.60
C ASN A 453 13.65 -39.38 -17.82
N LYS A 454 12.56 -39.79 -18.50
CA LYS A 454 12.63 -40.66 -19.69
C LYS A 454 12.96 -39.94 -21.01
N ILE A 455 12.86 -38.61 -21.05
CA ILE A 455 13.08 -37.77 -22.24
C ILE A 455 13.93 -36.55 -21.87
N ASP A 456 14.75 -36.07 -22.80
CA ASP A 456 15.59 -34.89 -22.59
C ASP A 456 14.80 -33.57 -22.65
N LEU A 457 15.42 -32.47 -22.24
CA LEU A 457 14.76 -31.15 -22.22
C LEU A 457 14.26 -30.69 -23.60
N LEU A 458 14.97 -31.01 -24.68
CA LEU A 458 14.57 -30.63 -26.05
C LEU A 458 13.43 -31.50 -26.56
N GLN A 459 13.46 -32.79 -26.28
CA GLN A 459 12.35 -33.70 -26.56
C GLN A 459 11.08 -33.29 -25.81
N LYS A 460 11.22 -32.80 -24.57
CA LYS A 460 10.10 -32.28 -23.78
C LYS A 460 9.51 -31.01 -24.39
N ILE A 461 10.34 -30.10 -24.89
CA ILE A 461 9.88 -28.90 -25.63
C ILE A 461 9.11 -29.32 -26.87
N HIS A 462 9.67 -30.22 -27.68
CA HIS A 462 9.01 -30.69 -28.91
C HIS A 462 7.68 -31.39 -28.61
N HIS A 463 7.64 -32.26 -27.59
CA HIS A 463 6.40 -32.92 -27.17
C HIS A 463 5.33 -31.91 -26.75
N ASN A 464 5.69 -30.94 -25.91
CA ASN A 464 4.74 -29.91 -25.46
C ASN A 464 4.29 -28.98 -26.60
N TYR A 465 5.16 -28.69 -27.57
CA TYR A 465 4.77 -27.97 -28.79
C TYR A 465 3.75 -28.75 -29.60
N VAL A 466 3.99 -30.05 -29.85
CA VAL A 466 3.05 -30.91 -30.59
C VAL A 466 1.67 -30.93 -29.93
N VAL A 467 1.60 -30.92 -28.60
CA VAL A 467 0.33 -30.86 -27.85
C VAL A 467 -0.45 -29.56 -28.11
N ILE A 468 0.23 -28.42 -28.32
CA ILE A 468 -0.42 -27.13 -28.54
C ILE A 468 -0.43 -26.69 -30.01
N LYS A 469 0.18 -27.45 -30.92
CA LYS A 469 0.40 -27.03 -32.31
C LYS A 469 -0.91 -26.67 -33.01
N ASP A 470 -1.93 -27.50 -32.85
CA ASP A 470 -3.24 -27.27 -33.45
C ASP A 470 -3.90 -26.01 -32.85
N LEU A 471 -3.76 -25.82 -31.52
CA LEU A 471 -4.25 -24.63 -30.82
C LEU A 471 -3.57 -23.33 -31.31
N LEU A 472 -2.30 -23.41 -31.73
CA LEU A 472 -1.53 -22.27 -32.21
C LEU A 472 -1.82 -21.91 -33.68
N ASN A 473 -2.15 -22.90 -34.51
CA ASN A 473 -2.27 -22.74 -35.96
C ASN A 473 -3.73 -22.65 -36.45
N GLU A 474 -4.71 -23.04 -35.64
CA GLU A 474 -6.13 -22.92 -35.98
C GLU A 474 -6.74 -21.60 -35.49
N PRO A 475 -7.69 -21.00 -36.24
CA PRO A 475 -8.42 -19.83 -35.78
C PRO A 475 -9.14 -20.09 -34.45
N TYR A 476 -8.77 -19.36 -33.40
CA TYR A 476 -9.40 -19.53 -32.09
C TYR A 476 -10.83 -18.94 -32.07
N PRO A 477 -11.84 -19.65 -31.57
CA PRO A 477 -13.23 -19.17 -31.62
C PRO A 477 -13.47 -17.88 -30.82
N GLU A 478 -14.01 -16.83 -31.46
CA GLU A 478 -14.30 -15.54 -30.80
C GLU A 478 -15.31 -15.64 -29.62
N ASN A 479 -16.10 -16.72 -29.59
CA ASN A 479 -17.08 -16.96 -28.54
C ASN A 479 -16.46 -17.58 -27.28
N ILE A 480 -15.27 -18.16 -27.34
CA ILE A 480 -14.57 -18.82 -26.23
C ILE A 480 -13.40 -17.92 -25.79
N LYS A 481 -13.18 -17.78 -24.48
CA LYS A 481 -12.03 -17.04 -23.95
C LYS A 481 -10.94 -18.02 -23.48
N LEU A 482 -9.74 -17.91 -24.03
CA LEU A 482 -8.62 -18.81 -23.74
C LEU A 482 -8.26 -18.85 -22.26
N GLY A 483 -8.24 -17.69 -21.59
CA GLY A 483 -7.97 -17.60 -20.14
C GLY A 483 -8.96 -18.36 -19.23
N ASN A 484 -10.12 -18.78 -19.75
CA ASN A 484 -11.09 -19.61 -19.01
C ASN A 484 -10.91 -21.12 -19.26
N GLN A 485 -10.12 -21.52 -20.27
CA GLN A 485 -9.86 -22.92 -20.63
C GLN A 485 -8.66 -23.46 -19.86
N LYS A 486 -8.92 -24.02 -18.67
CA LYS A 486 -7.86 -24.46 -17.74
C LYS A 486 -6.84 -25.42 -18.36
N GLU A 487 -7.31 -26.34 -19.21
CA GLU A 487 -6.46 -27.33 -19.86
C GLU A 487 -5.56 -26.68 -20.91
N GLN A 488 -6.11 -25.87 -21.81
CA GLN A 488 -5.36 -25.13 -22.83
C GLN A 488 -4.33 -24.17 -22.21
N VAL A 489 -4.71 -23.44 -21.15
CA VAL A 489 -3.78 -22.58 -20.40
C VAL A 489 -2.64 -23.38 -19.78
N SER A 490 -2.94 -24.57 -19.23
CA SER A 490 -1.90 -25.46 -18.70
C SER A 490 -0.95 -25.92 -19.80
N GLN A 491 -1.48 -26.33 -20.95
CA GLN A 491 -0.66 -26.81 -22.07
C GLN A 491 0.28 -25.70 -22.60
N ILE A 492 -0.24 -24.48 -22.80
CA ILE A 492 0.58 -23.31 -23.19
C ILE A 492 1.67 -23.04 -22.15
N LYS A 493 1.30 -23.07 -20.86
CA LYS A 493 2.25 -22.88 -19.76
C LYS A 493 3.32 -23.96 -19.77
N ASP A 494 2.95 -25.22 -19.89
CA ASP A 494 3.87 -26.36 -19.84
C ASP A 494 4.86 -26.32 -21.02
N PHE A 495 4.41 -25.87 -22.20
CA PHE A 495 5.28 -25.56 -23.32
C PHE A 495 6.27 -24.43 -23.01
N LEU A 496 5.80 -23.27 -22.58
CA LEU A 496 6.68 -22.13 -22.29
C LEU A 496 7.63 -22.40 -21.09
N ASP A 497 7.17 -23.12 -20.07
CA ASP A 497 7.99 -23.58 -18.95
C ASP A 497 9.07 -24.57 -19.42
N SER A 498 8.79 -25.42 -20.41
CA SER A 498 9.80 -26.35 -20.93
C SER A 498 10.97 -25.62 -21.58
N ILE A 499 10.72 -24.52 -22.30
CA ILE A 499 11.76 -23.65 -22.86
C ILE A 499 12.50 -22.90 -21.73
N LEU A 500 11.77 -22.39 -20.74
CA LEU A 500 12.38 -21.70 -19.59
C LEU A 500 13.26 -22.63 -18.75
N ASN A 501 12.89 -23.91 -18.63
CA ASN A 501 13.70 -24.92 -17.98
C ASN A 501 15.02 -25.18 -18.73
N LEU A 502 15.00 -25.18 -20.07
CA LEU A 502 16.22 -25.23 -20.88
C LEU A 502 17.11 -24.00 -20.63
N ILE A 503 16.53 -22.79 -20.58
CA ILE A 503 17.26 -21.56 -20.24
C ILE A 503 17.93 -21.71 -18.87
N HIS A 504 17.18 -22.15 -17.85
CA HIS A 504 17.74 -22.34 -16.51
C HIS A 504 18.82 -23.43 -16.46
N PHE A 505 18.69 -24.49 -17.25
CA PHE A 505 19.68 -25.55 -17.36
C PHE A 505 20.98 -25.08 -18.01
N LEU A 506 20.92 -24.22 -19.03
CA LEU A 506 22.09 -23.71 -19.76
C LEU A 506 22.75 -22.51 -19.06
N LYS A 507 21.97 -21.72 -18.33
CA LYS A 507 22.44 -20.53 -17.58
C LYS A 507 23.73 -20.74 -16.77
N PRO A 508 24.01 -21.87 -16.11
CA PRO A 508 25.25 -22.07 -15.38
C PRO A 508 26.50 -21.97 -16.26
N LEU A 509 26.41 -22.31 -17.55
CA LEU A 509 27.49 -22.23 -18.55
C LEU A 509 27.73 -20.80 -19.07
N SER A 510 26.86 -19.83 -18.75
CA SER A 510 27.06 -18.45 -19.19
C SER A 510 28.12 -17.74 -18.34
N LEU A 511 29.15 -17.16 -18.97
CA LEU A 511 30.20 -16.45 -18.24
C LEU A 511 29.69 -15.10 -17.69
N LYS A 512 30.06 -14.73 -16.46
CA LYS A 512 29.79 -13.41 -15.87
C LYS A 512 31.00 -12.46 -15.98
N ASP A 513 32.20 -13.03 -15.93
CA ASP A 513 33.48 -12.33 -15.80
C ASP A 513 34.21 -12.36 -17.14
N LYS A 514 34.29 -11.20 -17.83
CA LYS A 514 34.83 -11.11 -19.20
C LYS A 514 36.35 -11.23 -19.28
N ASP A 515 37.04 -11.10 -18.15
CA ASP A 515 38.50 -10.98 -18.08
C ASP A 515 39.22 -12.32 -17.84
N LYS A 516 38.50 -13.44 -17.83
CA LYS A 516 39.07 -14.79 -17.66
C LYS A 516 39.54 -15.37 -18.99
N GLU A 517 40.67 -16.06 -18.96
CA GLU A 517 41.09 -16.92 -20.07
C GLU A 517 40.02 -18.01 -20.30
N LYS A 518 39.41 -17.98 -21.48
CA LYS A 518 38.20 -18.74 -21.82
C LYS A 518 38.31 -19.36 -23.21
N ASP A 519 37.49 -20.38 -23.48
CA ASP A 519 37.38 -20.97 -24.81
C ASP A 519 36.54 -20.05 -25.71
N GLU A 520 37.19 -19.22 -26.52
CA GLU A 520 36.54 -18.22 -27.37
C GLU A 520 35.61 -18.84 -28.41
N LEU A 521 35.91 -20.05 -28.89
CA LEU A 521 35.07 -20.74 -29.86
C LEU A 521 33.77 -21.22 -29.21
N PHE A 522 33.84 -21.79 -28.00
CA PHE A 522 32.65 -22.19 -27.25
C PHE A 522 31.77 -20.98 -26.89
N TYR A 523 32.36 -19.93 -26.31
CA TYR A 523 31.57 -18.79 -25.80
C TYR A 523 31.00 -17.89 -26.89
N SER A 524 31.65 -17.75 -28.05
CA SER A 524 31.09 -17.02 -29.18
C SER A 524 29.82 -17.69 -29.72
N LEU A 525 29.84 -19.02 -29.85
CA LEU A 525 28.67 -19.81 -30.26
C LEU A 525 27.60 -19.84 -29.15
N PHE A 526 27.98 -20.12 -27.90
CA PHE A 526 27.04 -20.27 -26.78
C PHE A 526 26.28 -18.97 -26.47
N THR A 527 26.98 -17.83 -26.47
CA THR A 527 26.37 -16.55 -26.06
C THR A 527 25.28 -16.13 -27.02
N ALA A 528 25.53 -16.20 -28.33
CA ALA A 528 24.53 -15.88 -29.35
C ALA A 528 23.27 -16.76 -29.20
N LEU A 529 23.46 -18.08 -29.12
CA LEU A 529 22.35 -19.04 -28.97
C LEU A 529 21.56 -18.82 -27.67
N PHE A 530 22.24 -18.53 -26.56
CA PHE A 530 21.60 -18.29 -25.28
C PHE A 530 20.84 -16.96 -25.21
N GLU A 531 21.32 -15.91 -25.90
CA GLU A 531 20.63 -14.62 -26.03
C GLU A 531 19.32 -14.76 -26.79
N HIS A 532 19.31 -15.47 -27.94
CA HIS A 532 18.08 -15.77 -28.68
C HIS A 532 17.08 -16.58 -27.84
N LEU A 533 17.55 -17.62 -27.16
CA LEU A 533 16.70 -18.43 -26.27
C LEU A 533 16.09 -17.58 -25.14
N SER A 534 16.86 -16.63 -24.58
CA SER A 534 16.44 -15.78 -23.46
C SER A 534 15.28 -14.83 -23.78
N GLN A 535 15.03 -14.52 -25.06
CA GLN A 535 13.88 -13.71 -25.49
C GLN A 535 12.53 -14.34 -25.08
N THR A 536 12.50 -15.66 -24.84
CA THR A 536 11.33 -16.40 -24.33
C THR A 536 10.79 -15.80 -23.03
N ILE A 537 11.66 -15.21 -22.19
CA ILE A 537 11.26 -14.61 -20.90
C ILE A 537 10.25 -13.48 -21.12
N SER A 538 10.40 -12.71 -22.20
CA SER A 538 9.48 -11.63 -22.57
C SER A 538 8.10 -12.19 -22.90
N ILE A 539 8.04 -13.12 -23.87
CA ILE A 539 6.79 -13.78 -24.30
C ILE A 539 6.10 -14.47 -23.12
N TYR A 540 6.85 -15.21 -22.30
CA TYR A 540 6.36 -15.86 -21.09
C TYR A 540 5.59 -14.88 -20.17
N ASN A 541 6.17 -13.70 -19.92
CA ASN A 541 5.54 -12.69 -19.07
C ASN A 541 4.32 -12.06 -19.74
N LYS A 542 4.35 -11.77 -21.04
CA LYS A 542 3.20 -11.24 -21.79
C LYS A 542 2.01 -12.20 -21.74
N VAL A 543 2.25 -13.49 -22.05
CA VAL A 543 1.25 -14.56 -22.05
C VAL A 543 0.64 -14.73 -20.66
N ARG A 544 1.47 -14.87 -19.61
CA ARG A 544 1.00 -15.01 -18.22
C ARG A 544 0.11 -13.84 -17.79
N ASN A 545 0.52 -12.60 -18.10
CA ASN A 545 -0.22 -11.41 -17.68
C ASN A 545 -1.60 -11.33 -18.35
N TYR A 546 -1.72 -11.80 -19.59
CA TYR A 546 -2.97 -11.83 -20.33
C TYR A 546 -3.91 -12.94 -19.84
N LEU A 547 -3.42 -14.19 -19.74
CA LEU A 547 -4.23 -15.35 -19.36
C LEU A 547 -4.75 -15.31 -17.91
N THR A 548 -4.09 -14.56 -17.02
CA THR A 548 -4.47 -14.48 -15.59
C THR A 548 -5.53 -13.41 -15.27
N GLN A 549 -6.05 -12.69 -16.27
CA GLN A 549 -7.07 -11.65 -16.09
C GLN A 549 -8.42 -12.21 -15.61
N LYS A 550 -9.24 -11.35 -14.96
CA LYS A 550 -10.58 -11.74 -14.47
C LYS A 550 -11.57 -11.93 -15.62
N ALA A 551 -12.49 -12.88 -15.46
CA ALA A 551 -13.53 -13.18 -16.46
C ALA A 551 -14.59 -12.07 -16.62
N TYR A 552 -14.83 -11.25 -15.59
CA TYR A 552 -15.77 -10.12 -15.65
C TYR A 552 -15.03 -8.78 -15.64
N SER A 553 -15.62 -7.78 -16.29
CA SER A 553 -15.11 -6.41 -16.32
C SER A 553 -15.96 -5.47 -15.46
N THR A 554 -15.28 -4.57 -14.76
CA THR A 554 -15.92 -3.43 -14.08
C THR A 554 -15.75 -2.13 -14.85
N GLU A 555 -15.12 -2.17 -16.02
CA GLU A 555 -14.97 -0.99 -16.88
C GLU A 555 -16.34 -0.46 -17.30
N LYS A 556 -16.44 0.85 -17.27
CA LYS A 556 -17.67 1.58 -17.56
C LYS A 556 -17.32 2.90 -18.23
N ILE A 557 -18.22 3.37 -19.06
CA ILE A 557 -18.10 4.65 -19.76
C ILE A 557 -18.99 5.68 -19.06
N LYS A 558 -18.54 6.94 -19.01
CA LYS A 558 -19.36 8.05 -18.51
C LYS A 558 -20.31 8.46 -19.62
N LEU A 559 -21.60 8.57 -19.29
CA LEU A 559 -22.62 9.04 -20.22
C LEU A 559 -22.80 10.55 -20.07
N ASN A 560 -22.88 11.25 -21.20
CA ASN A 560 -23.08 12.70 -21.26
C ASN A 560 -24.37 13.08 -21.97
N PHE A 561 -25.02 12.15 -22.71
CA PHE A 561 -26.27 12.42 -23.45
C PHE A 561 -26.13 13.67 -24.33
N GLU A 562 -24.98 13.80 -25.01
CA GLU A 562 -24.63 14.95 -25.86
C GLU A 562 -24.60 16.33 -25.15
N ASN A 563 -24.48 16.34 -23.82
CA ASN A 563 -24.41 17.53 -22.98
C ASN A 563 -23.19 17.53 -22.07
N SER A 564 -22.26 18.47 -22.29
CA SER A 564 -21.03 18.63 -21.51
C SER A 564 -21.23 19.10 -20.06
N THR A 565 -22.45 19.51 -19.71
CA THR A 565 -22.85 19.97 -18.37
C THR A 565 -23.94 19.11 -17.71
N LEU A 566 -24.22 17.93 -18.26
CA LEU A 566 -25.18 16.98 -17.70
C LEU A 566 -24.93 16.77 -16.19
N LEU A 567 -25.98 16.91 -15.38
CA LEU A 567 -25.96 16.63 -13.93
C LEU A 567 -24.97 17.48 -13.11
N ASN A 568 -24.45 18.57 -13.66
CA ASN A 568 -23.50 19.44 -12.98
C ASN A 568 -24.11 20.12 -11.73
N GLY A 569 -25.43 20.24 -11.65
CA GLY A 569 -26.13 20.75 -10.48
C GLY A 569 -27.65 20.64 -10.62
N TRP A 570 -28.34 20.83 -9.50
CA TRP A 570 -29.78 20.60 -9.38
C TRP A 570 -30.63 21.87 -9.31
N ASP A 571 -30.01 23.07 -9.36
CA ASP A 571 -30.76 24.32 -9.25
C ASP A 571 -31.84 24.43 -10.35
N VAL A 572 -33.07 24.76 -9.97
CA VAL A 572 -34.20 24.85 -10.92
C VAL A 572 -33.90 25.79 -12.09
N ASN A 573 -33.12 26.86 -11.87
CA ASN A 573 -32.71 27.80 -12.92
C ASN A 573 -31.68 27.22 -13.89
N LYS A 574 -31.12 26.04 -13.57
CA LYS A 574 -30.10 25.32 -14.34
C LYS A 574 -30.60 23.98 -14.88
N GLU A 575 -31.83 23.56 -14.56
CA GLU A 575 -32.44 22.34 -15.12
C GLU A 575 -32.34 22.28 -16.66
N PRO A 576 -32.60 23.36 -17.44
CA PRO A 576 -32.46 23.31 -18.90
C PRO A 576 -31.03 23.16 -19.41
N VAL A 577 -30.06 23.67 -18.65
CA VAL A 577 -28.63 23.60 -19.03
C VAL A 577 -28.07 22.22 -18.66
N ASN A 578 -28.37 21.75 -17.45
CA ASN A 578 -27.86 20.47 -16.94
C ASN A 578 -28.73 19.27 -17.33
N THR A 579 -29.83 19.52 -18.05
CA THR A 579 -30.79 18.56 -18.62
C THR A 579 -31.23 17.45 -17.66
N SER A 580 -31.40 17.74 -16.38
CA SER A 580 -31.64 16.71 -15.36
C SER A 580 -32.56 17.16 -14.23
N VAL A 581 -33.38 16.22 -13.76
CA VAL A 581 -34.37 16.41 -12.68
C VAL A 581 -34.50 15.14 -11.85
N ILE A 582 -34.89 15.26 -10.58
CA ILE A 582 -35.19 14.11 -9.70
C ILE A 582 -36.67 14.10 -9.35
N PHE A 583 -37.28 12.92 -9.39
CA PHE A 583 -38.64 12.70 -8.92
C PHE A 583 -38.68 11.71 -7.75
N ARG A 584 -39.72 11.80 -6.94
CA ARG A 584 -40.12 10.74 -6.01
C ARG A 584 -41.59 10.37 -6.23
N LYS A 585 -41.93 9.10 -6.01
CA LYS A 585 -43.30 8.57 -6.08
C LYS A 585 -43.40 7.30 -5.26
N ASN A 586 -44.37 7.19 -4.35
CA ASN A 586 -44.65 6.00 -3.54
C ASN A 586 -43.40 5.40 -2.85
N GLY A 587 -42.53 6.26 -2.29
CA GLY A 587 -41.29 5.85 -1.62
C GLY A 587 -40.14 5.43 -2.56
N LEU A 588 -40.34 5.51 -3.88
CA LEU A 588 -39.33 5.27 -4.92
C LEU A 588 -38.81 6.60 -5.48
N PHE A 589 -37.63 6.54 -6.10
CA PHE A 589 -36.92 7.71 -6.63
C PHE A 589 -36.57 7.49 -8.09
N TYR A 590 -36.58 8.57 -8.87
CA TYR A 590 -36.34 8.53 -10.31
C TYR A 590 -35.44 9.68 -10.74
N LEU A 591 -34.58 9.42 -11.72
CA LEU A 591 -33.78 10.40 -12.43
C LEU A 591 -34.39 10.63 -13.81
N GLY A 592 -34.77 11.86 -14.12
CA GLY A 592 -35.15 12.28 -15.47
C GLY A 592 -34.01 13.01 -16.16
N ILE A 593 -33.70 12.61 -17.39
CA ILE A 593 -32.75 13.30 -18.27
C ILE A 593 -33.51 13.81 -19.48
N MET A 594 -33.52 15.13 -19.69
CA MET A 594 -34.24 15.75 -20.81
C MET A 594 -33.43 15.62 -22.10
N SER A 595 -34.09 15.39 -23.23
CA SER A 595 -33.39 15.41 -24.52
C SER A 595 -32.87 16.81 -24.83
N LYS A 596 -31.75 16.90 -25.55
CA LYS A 596 -31.09 18.18 -25.89
C LYS A 596 -32.04 19.17 -26.59
N SER A 597 -32.91 18.67 -27.46
CA SER A 597 -33.91 19.46 -28.18
C SER A 597 -35.12 19.87 -27.32
N ASN A 598 -35.36 19.19 -26.19
CA ASN A 598 -36.53 19.39 -25.32
C ASN A 598 -36.12 19.73 -23.88
N ASN A 599 -35.06 20.51 -23.69
CA ASN A 599 -34.51 20.81 -22.36
C ASN A 599 -35.35 21.78 -21.51
N ARG A 600 -36.45 22.34 -22.03
CA ARG A 600 -37.32 23.32 -21.33
C ARG A 600 -38.73 22.80 -21.02
N ILE A 601 -38.95 21.48 -21.09
CA ILE A 601 -40.27 20.84 -20.89
C ILE A 601 -40.88 21.04 -19.49
N PHE A 602 -40.12 21.59 -18.53
CA PHE A 602 -40.61 21.93 -17.18
C PHE A 602 -40.73 23.44 -16.92
N GLU A 603 -40.45 24.32 -17.89
CA GLU A 603 -40.55 25.78 -17.70
C GLU A 603 -41.95 26.35 -17.93
N ARG A 604 -42.76 25.75 -18.81
CA ARG A 604 -44.05 26.29 -19.26
C ARG A 604 -45.12 25.21 -19.38
N ASN A 605 -46.37 25.54 -19.05
CA ASN A 605 -47.57 24.70 -19.26
C ASN A 605 -47.47 23.28 -18.66
N VAL A 606 -46.85 23.14 -17.48
CA VAL A 606 -46.72 21.84 -16.82
C VAL A 606 -48.01 21.50 -16.07
N PRO A 607 -48.68 20.37 -16.38
CA PRO A 607 -49.90 19.96 -15.69
C PRO A 607 -49.62 19.61 -14.21
N VAL A 608 -50.25 20.35 -13.30
CA VAL A 608 -50.20 20.08 -11.86
C VAL A 608 -51.26 19.02 -11.53
N CYS A 609 -50.85 17.93 -10.89
CA CYS A 609 -51.78 16.87 -10.51
C CYS A 609 -52.64 17.29 -9.31
N LYS A 610 -53.94 17.02 -9.38
CA LYS A 610 -54.90 17.23 -8.27
C LYS A 610 -55.09 16.00 -7.39
N ASN A 611 -54.72 14.81 -7.87
CA ASN A 611 -54.83 13.54 -7.15
C ASN A 611 -53.47 13.14 -6.57
N GLU A 612 -53.39 12.93 -5.26
CA GLU A 612 -52.12 12.69 -4.57
C GLU A 612 -51.52 11.30 -4.83
N GLU A 613 -52.35 10.29 -5.08
CA GLU A 613 -51.90 8.90 -5.24
C GLU A 613 -51.24 8.63 -6.60
N THR A 614 -51.52 9.46 -7.61
CA THR A 614 -51.05 9.29 -8.99
C THR A 614 -50.01 10.34 -9.41
N ALA A 615 -49.48 11.14 -8.48
CA ALA A 615 -48.57 12.24 -8.80
C ALA A 615 -47.10 11.83 -8.72
N PHE A 616 -46.27 12.34 -9.64
CA PHE A 616 -44.83 12.41 -9.45
C PHE A 616 -44.48 13.71 -8.72
N GLU A 617 -43.68 13.62 -7.67
CA GLU A 617 -43.17 14.81 -6.98
C GLU A 617 -41.81 15.20 -7.56
N LYS A 618 -41.77 16.25 -8.39
CA LYS A 618 -40.52 16.82 -8.92
C LYS A 618 -39.82 17.62 -7.84
N MET A 619 -38.54 17.34 -7.63
CA MET A 619 -37.67 18.13 -6.76
C MET A 619 -37.46 19.52 -7.34
N ASN A 620 -37.67 20.56 -6.52
CA ASN A 620 -37.22 21.93 -6.78
C ASN A 620 -36.10 22.25 -5.80
N TYR A 621 -34.90 22.39 -6.34
CA TYR A 621 -33.69 22.64 -5.58
C TYR A 621 -33.21 24.08 -5.85
N LYS A 622 -32.82 24.78 -4.79
CA LYS A 622 -32.22 26.11 -4.85
C LYS A 622 -30.95 26.13 -4.01
N LEU A 623 -29.87 26.67 -4.56
CA LEU A 623 -28.59 26.81 -3.88
C LEU A 623 -27.97 28.18 -4.16
N LEU A 624 -27.44 28.80 -3.10
CA LEU A 624 -26.50 29.92 -3.18
C LEU A 624 -25.08 29.36 -2.91
N PRO A 625 -24.33 28.97 -3.96
CA PRO A 625 -23.01 28.36 -3.77
C PRO A 625 -21.95 29.43 -3.50
N GLY A 626 -21.05 29.21 -2.54
CA GLY A 626 -19.84 30.03 -2.37
C GLY A 626 -20.14 31.52 -2.20
N ALA A 627 -20.77 31.90 -1.08
CA ALA A 627 -21.26 33.26 -0.84
C ALA A 627 -20.13 34.30 -0.96
N ASN A 628 -18.93 33.94 -0.52
CA ASN A 628 -17.74 34.79 -0.61
C ASN A 628 -17.35 35.19 -2.04
N LYS A 629 -17.72 34.40 -3.05
CA LYS A 629 -17.47 34.69 -4.48
C LYS A 629 -18.73 35.19 -5.16
N MET A 630 -19.88 34.59 -4.87
CA MET A 630 -21.13 34.88 -5.56
C MET A 630 -21.75 36.20 -5.15
N LEU A 631 -21.70 36.60 -3.87
CA LEU A 631 -22.26 37.89 -3.45
C LEU A 631 -21.53 39.06 -4.12
N PRO A 632 -20.18 39.14 -4.11
CA PRO A 632 -19.49 40.19 -4.84
C PRO A 632 -19.70 40.08 -6.36
N LYS A 633 -19.62 38.87 -6.93
CA LYS A 633 -19.79 38.67 -8.38
C LYS A 633 -21.16 39.10 -8.88
N VAL A 634 -22.22 38.97 -8.09
CA VAL A 634 -23.57 39.38 -8.48
C VAL A 634 -23.78 40.85 -8.17
N PHE A 635 -23.58 41.28 -6.92
CA PHE A 635 -23.97 42.62 -6.46
C PHE A 635 -23.00 43.74 -6.84
N LEU A 636 -21.71 43.42 -7.02
CA LEU A 636 -20.68 44.41 -7.38
C LEU A 636 -20.23 44.27 -8.84
N SER A 637 -20.93 43.47 -9.66
CA SER A 637 -20.76 43.50 -11.12
C SER A 637 -21.31 44.78 -11.72
N ALA A 638 -20.96 45.13 -12.96
CA ALA A 638 -21.50 46.31 -13.63
C ALA A 638 -23.05 46.36 -13.58
N LYS A 639 -23.71 45.23 -13.90
CA LYS A 639 -25.18 45.08 -13.80
C LYS A 639 -25.70 45.08 -12.36
N GLY A 640 -24.91 44.53 -11.42
CA GLY A 640 -25.23 44.54 -9.99
C GLY A 640 -25.22 45.95 -9.40
N ILE A 641 -24.21 46.76 -9.75
CA ILE A 641 -24.09 48.14 -9.30
C ILE A 641 -25.28 48.97 -9.79
N GLU A 642 -25.71 48.77 -11.03
CA GLU A 642 -26.92 49.40 -11.59
C GLU A 642 -28.20 48.98 -10.83
N SER A 643 -28.35 47.68 -10.53
CA SER A 643 -29.58 47.13 -9.95
C SER A 643 -29.70 47.31 -8.42
N PHE A 644 -28.59 47.27 -7.71
CA PHE A 644 -28.54 47.26 -6.23
C PHE A 644 -27.96 48.55 -5.63
N GLN A 645 -27.42 49.45 -6.47
CA GLN A 645 -26.97 50.80 -6.13
C GLN A 645 -26.07 50.88 -4.86
N PRO A 646 -24.91 50.18 -4.82
CA PRO A 646 -23.94 50.35 -3.74
C PRO A 646 -23.38 51.78 -3.72
N SER A 647 -23.15 52.35 -2.53
CA SER A 647 -22.54 53.67 -2.41
C SER A 647 -21.13 53.71 -3.01
N ALA A 648 -20.71 54.87 -3.52
CA ALA A 648 -19.35 55.07 -4.04
C ALA A 648 -18.27 54.70 -3.00
N GLU A 649 -18.58 54.92 -1.72
CA GLU A 649 -17.73 54.57 -0.60
C GLU A 649 -17.53 53.05 -0.46
N ILE A 650 -18.60 52.25 -0.56
CA ILE A 650 -18.53 50.78 -0.52
C ILE A 650 -17.70 50.24 -1.69
N GLN A 651 -17.89 50.79 -2.88
CA GLN A 651 -17.13 50.38 -4.08
C GLN A 651 -15.64 50.66 -3.92
N SER A 652 -15.27 51.86 -3.48
CA SER A 652 -13.87 52.24 -3.26
C SER A 652 -13.20 51.39 -2.18
N LYS A 653 -13.89 51.16 -1.05
CA LYS A 653 -13.39 50.36 0.08
C LYS A 653 -13.27 48.87 -0.26
N TYR A 654 -14.18 48.34 -1.07
CA TYR A 654 -14.08 46.97 -1.58
C TYR A 654 -12.84 46.80 -2.47
N GLN A 655 -12.57 47.73 -3.38
CA GLN A 655 -11.38 47.72 -4.25
C GLN A 655 -10.07 47.85 -3.46
N LYS A 656 -10.06 48.64 -2.39
CA LYS A 656 -8.91 48.77 -1.46
C LYS A 656 -8.74 47.60 -0.50
N GLU A 657 -9.66 46.63 -0.53
CA GLU A 657 -9.66 45.43 0.31
C GLU A 657 -9.65 45.68 1.83
N THR A 658 -10.08 46.86 2.30
CA THR A 658 -10.06 47.25 3.73
C THR A 658 -11.01 46.41 4.61
N HIS A 659 -11.90 45.65 3.98
CA HIS A 659 -12.81 44.71 4.64
C HIS A 659 -12.16 43.34 4.95
N LYS A 660 -10.98 43.03 4.39
CA LYS A 660 -10.26 41.78 4.64
C LYS A 660 -9.36 41.91 5.86
N LYS A 661 -9.22 40.83 6.64
CA LYS A 661 -8.25 40.76 7.74
C LYS A 661 -6.82 40.97 7.22
N GLY A 662 -6.11 41.95 7.77
CA GLY A 662 -4.75 42.35 7.41
C GLY A 662 -4.41 43.74 7.94
N ASP A 663 -3.25 44.29 7.57
CA ASP A 663 -2.76 45.58 8.09
C ASP A 663 -3.65 46.78 7.73
N ALA A 664 -4.43 46.66 6.65
CA ALA A 664 -5.39 47.67 6.18
C ALA A 664 -6.85 47.40 6.66
N PHE A 665 -7.06 46.48 7.61
CA PHE A 665 -8.41 46.07 8.04
C PHE A 665 -9.12 47.17 8.82
N VAL A 666 -10.32 47.54 8.36
CA VAL A 666 -11.21 48.49 9.02
C VAL A 666 -12.55 47.82 9.31
N ARG A 667 -12.85 47.63 10.61
CA ARG A 667 -14.09 46.95 11.06
C ARG A 667 -15.35 47.58 10.49
N LYS A 668 -15.44 48.92 10.48
CA LYS A 668 -16.62 49.64 9.98
C LYS A 668 -16.88 49.39 8.49
N ASP A 669 -15.82 49.24 7.70
CA ASP A 669 -15.92 48.96 6.26
C ASP A 669 -16.49 47.57 6.01
N MET A 670 -16.09 46.59 6.84
CA MET A 670 -16.65 45.25 6.82
C MET A 670 -18.13 45.24 7.23
N GLU A 671 -18.49 45.92 8.32
CA GLU A 671 -19.88 46.02 8.78
C GLU A 671 -20.79 46.63 7.69
N ASN A 672 -20.36 47.75 7.10
CA ASN A 672 -21.10 48.42 6.03
C ASN A 672 -21.27 47.51 4.80
N LEU A 673 -20.24 46.72 4.45
CA LEU A 673 -20.30 45.76 3.35
C LEU A 673 -21.27 44.61 3.65
N ILE A 674 -21.28 44.10 4.89
CA ILE A 674 -22.23 43.08 5.33
C ILE A 674 -23.67 43.60 5.25
N ASP A 675 -23.93 44.80 5.73
CA ASP A 675 -25.27 45.40 5.69
C ASP A 675 -25.75 45.60 4.25
N PHE A 676 -24.87 46.05 3.36
CA PHE A 676 -25.16 46.12 1.93
C PHE A 676 -25.51 44.75 1.34
N PHE A 677 -24.76 43.69 1.68
CA PHE A 677 -25.08 42.34 1.21
C PHE A 677 -26.41 41.83 1.76
N LYS A 678 -26.72 42.06 3.04
CA LYS A 678 -28.02 41.68 3.64
C LYS A 678 -29.19 42.35 2.91
N GLN A 679 -29.10 43.66 2.68
CA GLN A 679 -30.12 44.41 1.93
C GLN A 679 -30.26 43.91 0.49
N SER A 680 -29.14 43.62 -0.17
CA SER A 680 -29.13 43.14 -1.55
C SER A 680 -29.71 41.73 -1.68
N ILE A 681 -29.45 40.84 -0.72
CA ILE A 681 -30.06 39.50 -0.65
C ILE A 681 -31.59 39.60 -0.52
N ALA A 682 -32.09 40.52 0.32
CA ALA A 682 -33.54 40.73 0.49
C ALA A 682 -34.22 41.28 -0.78
N LYS A 683 -33.49 42.06 -1.60
CA LYS A 683 -33.98 42.58 -2.88
C LYS A 683 -33.88 41.58 -4.03
N HIS A 684 -32.95 40.62 -3.97
CA HIS A 684 -32.68 39.70 -5.08
C HIS A 684 -33.88 38.78 -5.35
N THR A 685 -34.27 38.62 -6.62
CA THR A 685 -35.45 37.86 -7.06
C THR A 685 -35.46 36.41 -6.57
N ASP A 686 -34.36 35.67 -6.77
CA ASP A 686 -34.24 34.29 -6.28
C ASP A 686 -33.88 34.18 -4.79
N TRP A 687 -32.90 34.94 -4.31
CA TRP A 687 -32.32 34.72 -2.98
C TRP A 687 -33.17 35.22 -1.81
N LYS A 688 -34.16 36.09 -2.05
CA LYS A 688 -35.13 36.48 -1.03
C LYS A 688 -35.95 35.30 -0.49
N HIS A 689 -36.17 34.27 -1.32
CA HIS A 689 -37.01 33.11 -0.98
C HIS A 689 -36.34 32.10 -0.02
N PHE A 690 -35.06 32.30 0.31
CA PHE A 690 -34.38 31.56 1.37
C PHE A 690 -34.78 32.03 2.77
N ASN A 691 -35.40 33.22 2.90
CA ASN A 691 -35.85 33.78 4.18
C ASN A 691 -34.74 33.82 5.25
N HIS A 692 -33.57 34.36 4.87
CA HIS A 692 -32.39 34.42 5.74
C HIS A 692 -32.69 35.14 7.07
N GLN A 693 -32.29 34.52 8.17
CA GLN A 693 -32.27 35.07 9.52
C GLN A 693 -30.82 35.35 9.88
N PHE A 694 -30.38 36.61 9.71
CA PHE A 694 -28.99 36.99 9.96
C PHE A 694 -28.78 37.45 11.40
N SER A 695 -27.63 37.09 11.95
CA SER A 695 -27.10 37.67 13.19
C SER A 695 -26.91 39.19 13.09
N LYS A 696 -26.85 39.89 14.23
CA LYS A 696 -26.58 41.34 14.23
C LYS A 696 -25.20 41.61 13.61
N THR A 697 -25.09 42.64 12.76
CA THR A 697 -23.84 42.88 12.00
C THR A 697 -22.62 43.10 12.89
N GLU A 698 -22.82 43.70 14.06
CA GLU A 698 -21.77 43.94 15.06
C GLU A 698 -21.18 42.65 15.67
N THR A 699 -21.89 41.52 15.60
CA THR A 699 -21.43 40.26 16.24
C THR A 699 -20.48 39.45 15.36
N TYR A 700 -20.31 39.80 14.08
CA TYR A 700 -19.35 39.11 13.23
C TYR A 700 -17.93 39.59 13.51
N ASN A 701 -17.02 38.66 13.76
CA ASN A 701 -15.59 38.94 13.93
C ASN A 701 -14.90 39.17 12.58
N ASP A 702 -15.40 38.52 11.53
CA ASP A 702 -14.96 38.71 10.15
C ASP A 702 -16.03 38.35 9.13
N LEU A 703 -15.76 38.71 7.87
CA LEU A 703 -16.65 38.46 6.76
C LEU A 703 -16.88 36.96 6.46
N SER A 704 -15.98 36.08 6.91
CA SER A 704 -16.13 34.63 6.71
C SER A 704 -17.25 34.06 7.56
N GLU A 705 -17.48 34.60 8.77
CA GLU A 705 -18.60 34.21 9.63
C GLU A 705 -19.95 34.55 8.96
N PHE A 706 -20.07 35.76 8.40
CA PHE A 706 -21.24 36.15 7.62
C PHE A 706 -21.46 35.25 6.41
N TYR A 707 -20.41 35.01 5.60
CA TYR A 707 -20.53 34.13 4.43
C TYR A 707 -20.94 32.70 4.79
N LYS A 708 -20.43 32.14 5.89
CA LYS A 708 -20.86 30.82 6.39
C LYS A 708 -22.34 30.81 6.79
N GLU A 709 -22.83 31.87 7.43
CA GLU A 709 -24.24 31.98 7.79
C GLU A 709 -25.14 32.06 6.55
N VAL A 710 -24.74 32.82 5.52
CA VAL A 710 -25.42 32.86 4.22
C VAL A 710 -25.45 31.46 3.59
N GLU A 711 -24.32 30.75 3.53
CA GLU A 711 -24.24 29.43 2.89
C GLU A 711 -25.10 28.37 3.59
N LYS A 712 -25.17 28.39 4.92
CA LYS A 712 -26.00 27.45 5.72
C LYS A 712 -27.51 27.62 5.49
N GLN A 713 -27.93 28.83 5.14
CA GLN A 713 -29.32 29.19 4.89
C GLN A 713 -29.65 29.25 3.38
N GLY A 714 -28.63 29.35 2.54
CA GLY A 714 -28.70 29.38 1.08
C GLY A 714 -28.92 28.02 0.42
N TYR A 715 -29.61 27.10 1.09
CA TYR A 715 -29.97 25.78 0.56
C TYR A 715 -31.43 25.48 0.88
N LYS A 716 -32.23 25.19 -0.16
CA LYS A 716 -33.66 24.87 -0.01
C LYS A 716 -34.08 23.80 -1.00
N LEU A 717 -34.85 22.84 -0.52
CA LEU A 717 -35.43 21.76 -1.32
C LEU A 717 -36.93 21.72 -1.05
N THR A 718 -37.73 21.75 -2.12
CA THR A 718 -39.19 21.62 -2.09
C THR A 718 -39.65 20.69 -3.21
N PHE A 719 -40.94 20.36 -3.28
CA PHE A 719 -41.47 19.49 -4.31
C PHE A 719 -42.69 20.11 -5.00
N THR A 720 -42.80 19.91 -6.32
CA THR A 720 -44.01 20.20 -7.10
C THR A 720 -44.64 18.90 -7.58
N LYS A 721 -45.95 18.75 -7.40
CA LYS A 721 -46.72 17.58 -7.86
C LYS A 721 -47.04 17.70 -9.35
N LEU A 722 -46.64 16.71 -10.13
CA LEU A 722 -46.84 16.62 -11.58
C LEU A 722 -47.72 15.43 -11.93
N ASP A 723 -48.49 15.59 -13.00
CA ASP A 723 -49.35 14.51 -13.50
C ASP A 723 -48.53 13.36 -14.08
N GLU A 724 -48.86 12.12 -13.71
CA GLU A 724 -48.18 10.92 -14.21
C GLU A 724 -48.35 10.72 -15.71
N THR A 725 -49.54 11.03 -16.26
CA THR A 725 -49.78 10.87 -17.69
C THR A 725 -48.88 11.77 -18.51
N TYR A 726 -48.62 12.99 -18.03
CA TYR A 726 -47.69 13.92 -18.65
C TYR A 726 -46.25 13.39 -18.65
N ILE A 727 -45.77 12.86 -17.52
CA ILE A 727 -44.41 12.28 -17.44
C ILE A 727 -44.28 11.07 -18.36
N ASN A 728 -45.26 10.17 -18.35
CA ASN A 728 -45.24 8.97 -19.20
C ASN A 728 -45.28 9.34 -20.69
N GLN A 729 -46.10 10.33 -21.07
CA GLN A 729 -46.12 10.86 -22.43
C GLN A 729 -44.75 11.39 -22.87
N LEU A 730 -44.06 12.16 -22.03
CA LEU A 730 -42.73 12.67 -22.35
C LEU A 730 -41.70 11.54 -22.56
N VAL A 731 -41.85 10.43 -21.83
CA VAL A 731 -41.01 9.23 -21.98
C VAL A 731 -41.34 8.50 -23.28
N ASP A 732 -42.62 8.34 -23.60
CA ASP A 732 -43.08 7.66 -24.81
C ASP A 732 -42.77 8.43 -26.10
N GLU A 733 -42.62 9.75 -26.01
CA GLU A 733 -42.19 10.65 -27.08
C GLU A 733 -40.66 10.82 -27.17
N GLY A 734 -39.89 10.21 -26.27
CA GLY A 734 -38.42 10.34 -26.25
C GLY A 734 -37.91 11.72 -25.86
N LYS A 735 -38.78 12.57 -25.28
CA LYS A 735 -38.42 13.91 -24.77
C LYS A 735 -37.76 13.85 -23.39
N LEU A 736 -38.07 12.79 -22.62
CA LEU A 736 -37.54 12.54 -21.28
C LEU A 736 -37.07 11.08 -21.15
N TYR A 737 -35.79 10.88 -20.81
CA TYR A 737 -35.28 9.58 -20.41
C TYR A 737 -35.47 9.41 -18.90
N LEU A 738 -36.32 8.47 -18.49
CA LEU A 738 -36.66 8.25 -17.09
C LEU A 738 -36.03 6.97 -16.57
N PHE A 739 -35.30 7.08 -15.45
CA PHE A 739 -34.66 5.95 -14.79
C PHE A 739 -35.10 5.85 -13.34
N GLN A 740 -35.45 4.66 -12.87
CA GLN A 740 -35.60 4.40 -11.45
C GLN A 740 -34.21 4.33 -10.79
N ILE A 741 -34.01 5.12 -9.73
CA ILE A 741 -32.81 5.07 -8.89
C ILE A 741 -32.96 3.87 -7.94
N TYR A 742 -32.17 2.83 -8.17
CA TYR A 742 -32.40 1.52 -7.56
C TYR A 742 -31.17 0.96 -6.82
N ASN A 743 -31.45 0.27 -5.73
CA ASN A 743 -30.61 -0.78 -5.16
C ASN A 743 -31.52 -1.82 -4.52
N LYS A 744 -30.93 -2.92 -4.02
CA LYS A 744 -31.70 -4.05 -3.47
C LYS A 744 -32.69 -3.67 -2.36
N ASP A 745 -32.48 -2.56 -1.64
CA ASP A 745 -33.34 -2.16 -0.53
C ASP A 745 -34.67 -1.57 -1.01
N PHE A 746 -34.76 -1.19 -2.29
CA PHE A 746 -36.00 -0.75 -2.95
C PHE A 746 -36.75 -1.91 -3.63
N SER A 747 -36.25 -3.15 -3.52
CA SER A 747 -36.97 -4.33 -3.99
C SER A 747 -38.25 -4.53 -3.16
N PRO A 748 -39.39 -4.90 -3.76
CA PRO A 748 -40.58 -5.28 -3.00
C PRO A 748 -40.34 -6.52 -2.10
N PHE A 749 -39.30 -7.32 -2.38
CA PHE A 749 -38.91 -8.47 -1.57
C PHE A 749 -37.89 -8.15 -0.47
N SER A 750 -37.49 -6.88 -0.32
CA SER A 750 -36.54 -6.47 0.71
C SER A 750 -37.22 -6.49 2.10
N LYS A 751 -36.75 -7.37 2.98
CA LYS A 751 -37.25 -7.49 4.38
C LYS A 751 -36.22 -7.07 5.43
N GLY A 752 -34.98 -6.86 5.03
CA GLY A 752 -33.87 -6.56 5.93
C GLY A 752 -33.72 -5.07 6.22
N LYS A 753 -32.86 -4.75 7.21
CA LYS A 753 -32.47 -3.36 7.49
C LYS A 753 -31.76 -2.75 6.28
N PRO A 754 -32.12 -1.53 5.85
CA PRO A 754 -31.50 -0.88 4.71
C PRO A 754 -29.98 -0.72 4.84
N ASN A 755 -29.31 -0.56 3.71
CA ASN A 755 -27.91 -0.15 3.68
C ASN A 755 -27.77 1.28 4.25
N MET A 756 -26.61 1.59 4.86
CA MET A 756 -26.36 2.95 5.37
C MET A 756 -26.57 4.02 4.30
N HIS A 757 -26.14 3.73 3.07
CA HIS A 757 -26.28 4.66 1.95
C HIS A 757 -27.73 4.85 1.50
N THR A 758 -28.61 3.86 1.69
CA THR A 758 -30.05 4.02 1.46
C THR A 758 -30.66 4.93 2.54
N LEU A 759 -30.23 4.80 3.81
CA LEU A 759 -30.67 5.71 4.87
C LEU A 759 -30.26 7.15 4.57
N TYR A 760 -28.99 7.38 4.18
CA TYR A 760 -28.51 8.72 3.80
C TYR A 760 -29.30 9.30 2.62
N TRP A 761 -29.59 8.50 1.60
CA TRP A 761 -30.39 8.93 0.45
C TRP A 761 -31.80 9.34 0.85
N LYS A 762 -32.49 8.53 1.66
CA LYS A 762 -33.83 8.86 2.15
C LYS A 762 -33.83 10.14 2.98
N MET A 763 -32.82 10.33 3.85
CA MET A 763 -32.71 11.52 4.71
C MET A 763 -32.51 12.83 3.94
N LEU A 764 -31.99 12.81 2.70
CA LEU A 764 -31.90 14.03 1.88
C LEU A 764 -33.28 14.68 1.65
N PHE A 765 -34.34 13.88 1.64
CA PHE A 765 -35.70 14.28 1.29
C PHE A 765 -36.68 14.16 2.46
N ASP A 766 -36.18 13.80 3.65
CA ASP A 766 -36.97 13.67 4.87
C ASP A 766 -37.28 15.04 5.48
N GLU A 767 -38.50 15.25 5.95
CA GLU A 767 -38.94 16.53 6.49
C GLU A 767 -38.11 16.99 7.70
N GLN A 768 -37.69 16.05 8.56
CA GLN A 768 -36.85 16.38 9.72
C GLN A 768 -35.49 16.95 9.30
N ASN A 769 -34.89 16.40 8.24
CA ASN A 769 -33.68 16.95 7.66
C ASN A 769 -33.93 18.30 6.97
N LEU A 770 -35.04 18.45 6.24
CA LEU A 770 -35.33 19.70 5.53
C LEU A 770 -35.58 20.88 6.48
N GLN A 771 -36.11 20.63 7.68
CA GLN A 771 -36.24 21.64 8.74
C GLN A 771 -34.87 22.09 9.27
N ASN A 772 -33.96 21.16 9.53
CA ASN A 772 -32.59 21.48 9.93
C ASN A 772 -31.55 20.62 9.19
N VAL A 773 -31.07 21.15 8.08
CA VAL A 773 -30.28 20.39 7.10
C VAL A 773 -28.97 19.85 7.67
N VAL A 774 -28.96 18.54 7.89
CA VAL A 774 -27.76 17.74 8.21
C VAL A 774 -27.17 17.15 6.94
N TYR A 775 -28.05 16.65 6.05
CA TYR A 775 -27.71 16.04 4.78
C TYR A 775 -28.06 16.99 3.63
N LYS A 776 -27.05 17.37 2.85
CA LYS A 776 -27.21 18.20 1.65
C LYS A 776 -26.90 17.39 0.40
N LEU A 777 -27.80 17.44 -0.58
CA LEU A 777 -27.55 16.92 -1.93
C LEU A 777 -26.58 17.86 -2.67
N ASN A 778 -25.54 17.32 -3.31
CA ASN A 778 -24.59 18.10 -4.10
C ASN A 778 -24.82 17.92 -5.61
N GLY A 779 -24.36 18.89 -6.39
CA GLY A 779 -24.26 18.78 -7.86
C GLY A 779 -23.12 17.86 -8.29
N GLU A 780 -22.66 17.98 -9.53
CA GLU A 780 -21.57 17.15 -10.10
C GLU A 780 -21.85 15.63 -9.98
N ALA A 781 -23.11 15.23 -10.18
CA ALA A 781 -23.46 13.81 -10.24
C ALA A 781 -23.08 13.23 -11.62
N GLU A 782 -22.88 11.92 -11.68
CA GLU A 782 -22.42 11.25 -12.90
C GLU A 782 -23.22 9.99 -13.19
N VAL A 783 -23.48 9.73 -14.47
CA VAL A 783 -24.12 8.50 -14.94
C VAL A 783 -23.11 7.72 -15.76
N PHE A 784 -23.13 6.40 -15.60
CA PHE A 784 -22.25 5.49 -16.31
C PHE A 784 -23.03 4.37 -16.97
N PHE A 785 -22.52 3.87 -18.09
CA PHE A 785 -22.93 2.62 -18.69
C PHE A 785 -21.85 1.57 -18.51
N ARG A 786 -22.22 0.39 -18.02
CA ARG A 786 -21.33 -0.76 -17.88
C ARG A 786 -21.90 -1.91 -18.68
N GLN A 787 -21.27 -2.21 -19.81
CA GLN A 787 -21.60 -3.35 -20.65
C GLN A 787 -21.49 -4.66 -19.88
N SER A 788 -22.31 -5.64 -20.27
CA SER A 788 -22.20 -7.02 -19.83
C SER A 788 -20.83 -7.60 -20.22
N SER A 789 -20.26 -8.40 -19.34
CA SER A 789 -18.94 -9.02 -19.54
C SER A 789 -18.95 -10.54 -19.37
N ILE A 790 -20.06 -11.11 -18.89
CA ILE A 790 -20.25 -12.57 -18.79
C ILE A 790 -21.29 -12.98 -19.83
N LYS A 791 -20.85 -13.72 -20.85
CA LYS A 791 -21.71 -14.26 -21.92
C LYS A 791 -22.67 -15.31 -21.35
N GLN A 792 -23.75 -15.58 -22.08
CA GLN A 792 -24.79 -16.51 -21.63
C GLN A 792 -24.28 -17.95 -21.43
N THR A 793 -23.35 -18.38 -22.28
CA THR A 793 -22.69 -19.70 -22.25
C THR A 793 -21.83 -19.90 -21.00
N ASP A 794 -21.28 -18.82 -20.44
CA ASP A 794 -20.30 -18.88 -19.36
C ASP A 794 -20.93 -18.70 -17.97
N ARG A 795 -22.28 -18.65 -17.92
CA ARG A 795 -23.02 -18.43 -16.67
C ARG A 795 -22.98 -19.68 -15.80
N ILE A 796 -22.47 -19.53 -14.58
CA ILE A 796 -22.59 -20.55 -13.54
C ILE A 796 -23.97 -20.40 -12.88
N ILE A 797 -24.82 -21.41 -13.05
CA ILE A 797 -26.22 -21.42 -12.59
C ILE A 797 -26.44 -22.58 -11.63
N HIS A 798 -26.88 -22.29 -10.41
CA HIS A 798 -27.52 -23.29 -9.57
C HIS A 798 -29.02 -23.29 -9.87
N LYS A 799 -29.56 -24.42 -10.31
CA LYS A 799 -30.93 -24.52 -10.82
C LYS A 799 -31.97 -24.47 -9.70
N ALA A 800 -33.14 -23.94 -10.03
CA ALA A 800 -34.30 -23.95 -9.16
C ALA A 800 -34.59 -25.38 -8.66
N ASN A 801 -35.04 -25.47 -7.41
CA ASN A 801 -35.41 -26.68 -6.68
C ASN A 801 -34.27 -27.71 -6.48
N GLN A 802 -33.03 -27.36 -6.81
CA GLN A 802 -31.86 -28.18 -6.47
C GLN A 802 -31.23 -27.71 -5.15
N ALA A 803 -30.81 -28.68 -4.34
CA ALA A 803 -30.08 -28.40 -3.11
C ALA A 803 -28.66 -27.88 -3.42
N ILE A 804 -28.23 -26.86 -2.69
CA ILE A 804 -26.92 -26.22 -2.81
C ILE A 804 -26.22 -26.31 -1.46
N ASP A 805 -24.97 -26.77 -1.45
CA ASP A 805 -24.16 -26.85 -0.24
C ASP A 805 -23.81 -25.46 0.30
N ASN A 806 -24.07 -25.26 1.59
CA ASN A 806 -23.67 -24.07 2.31
C ASN A 806 -22.17 -24.16 2.62
N LYS A 807 -21.40 -23.16 2.16
CA LYS A 807 -19.92 -23.16 2.21
C LYS A 807 -19.32 -22.92 3.60
N ASN A 808 -20.10 -22.38 4.54
CA ASN A 808 -19.59 -22.11 5.88
C ASN A 808 -19.63 -23.41 6.71
N PRO A 809 -18.48 -23.98 7.12
CA PRO A 809 -18.45 -25.21 7.90
C PRO A 809 -19.16 -25.08 9.24
N LEU A 810 -19.17 -23.87 9.83
CA LEU A 810 -19.80 -23.54 11.11
C LEU A 810 -21.32 -23.34 11.00
N ASN A 811 -21.90 -23.40 9.79
CA ASN A 811 -23.35 -23.26 9.63
C ASN A 811 -24.08 -24.55 10.05
N ASN A 812 -25.13 -24.39 10.86
CA ASN A 812 -26.03 -25.48 11.27
C ASN A 812 -26.76 -26.07 10.07
N LYS A 813 -27.25 -25.22 9.15
CA LYS A 813 -27.89 -25.65 7.91
C LYS A 813 -26.82 -26.01 6.88
N LYS A 814 -26.74 -27.27 6.45
CA LYS A 814 -25.73 -27.74 5.49
C LYS A 814 -26.10 -27.50 4.02
N GLN A 815 -27.38 -27.52 3.68
CA GLN A 815 -27.86 -27.29 2.31
C GLN A 815 -29.03 -26.32 2.28
N SER A 816 -29.18 -25.60 1.17
CA SER A 816 -30.30 -24.70 0.90
C SER A 816 -30.87 -24.97 -0.49
N SER A 817 -32.20 -24.92 -0.63
CA SER A 817 -32.89 -25.00 -1.92
C SER A 817 -33.71 -23.72 -2.15
N PHE A 818 -33.84 -23.32 -3.42
CA PHE A 818 -34.55 -22.11 -3.83
C PHE A 818 -35.46 -22.44 -5.01
N ASN A 819 -36.65 -21.84 -5.09
CA ASN A 819 -37.61 -22.07 -6.18
C ASN A 819 -37.29 -21.25 -7.46
N TYR A 820 -36.09 -20.70 -7.57
CA TYR A 820 -35.61 -19.92 -8.71
C TYR A 820 -34.11 -20.16 -8.93
N ASP A 821 -33.65 -19.92 -10.16
CA ASP A 821 -32.24 -20.05 -10.52
C ASP A 821 -31.37 -19.00 -9.81
N LEU A 822 -30.24 -19.46 -9.24
CA LEU A 822 -29.19 -18.59 -8.71
C LEU A 822 -28.05 -18.50 -9.71
N ILE A 823 -27.93 -17.32 -10.32
CA ILE A 823 -26.90 -17.04 -11.32
C ILE A 823 -25.73 -16.32 -10.62
N LYS A 824 -24.55 -16.96 -10.62
CA LYS A 824 -23.33 -16.34 -10.10
C LYS A 824 -23.04 -15.06 -10.89
N ASP A 825 -22.75 -13.98 -10.16
CA ASP A 825 -22.38 -12.70 -10.77
C ASP A 825 -23.40 -12.16 -11.80
N LYS A 826 -24.69 -12.50 -11.63
CA LYS A 826 -25.82 -12.06 -12.49
C LYS A 826 -25.73 -10.60 -12.91
N ARG A 827 -25.32 -9.72 -11.99
CA ARG A 827 -25.19 -8.29 -12.25
C ARG A 827 -24.25 -7.96 -13.41
N PHE A 828 -23.28 -8.80 -13.78
CA PHE A 828 -22.35 -8.61 -14.90
C PHE A 828 -22.77 -9.35 -16.19
N THR A 829 -23.86 -10.13 -16.13
CA THR A 829 -24.46 -10.80 -17.30
C THR A 829 -25.39 -9.90 -18.11
N LEU A 830 -25.63 -8.70 -17.61
CA LEU A 830 -26.53 -7.71 -18.17
C LEU A 830 -25.84 -6.34 -18.19
N ASP A 831 -26.18 -5.55 -19.20
CA ASP A 831 -25.83 -4.16 -19.28
C ASP A 831 -26.50 -3.40 -18.12
N LYS A 832 -25.78 -2.43 -17.54
CA LYS A 832 -26.25 -1.67 -16.38
C LYS A 832 -25.92 -0.20 -16.52
N PHE A 833 -26.91 0.64 -16.24
CA PHE A 833 -26.71 2.05 -15.97
C PHE A 833 -26.44 2.25 -14.48
N GLN A 834 -25.54 3.17 -14.15
CA GLN A 834 -25.14 3.46 -12.76
C GLN A 834 -25.20 4.96 -12.51
N PHE A 835 -25.68 5.35 -11.33
CA PHE A 835 -25.74 6.73 -10.89
C PHE A 835 -24.83 6.94 -9.69
N HIS A 836 -23.93 7.92 -9.79
CA HIS A 836 -23.04 8.34 -8.73
C HIS A 836 -23.42 9.76 -8.31
N VAL A 837 -23.81 9.94 -7.05
CA VAL A 837 -24.34 11.22 -6.56
C VAL A 837 -23.64 11.63 -5.26
N PRO A 838 -22.94 12.78 -5.24
CA PRO A 838 -22.29 13.28 -4.04
C PRO A 838 -23.30 13.94 -3.09
N ILE A 839 -23.01 13.82 -1.79
CA ILE A 839 -23.75 14.44 -0.69
C ILE A 839 -22.79 15.01 0.34
N THR A 840 -23.25 15.99 1.12
CA THR A 840 -22.54 16.52 2.29
C THR A 840 -23.29 16.13 3.56
N LEU A 841 -22.55 15.56 4.51
CA LEU A 841 -22.97 15.17 5.85
C LEU A 841 -22.60 16.27 6.85
N ASN A 842 -23.41 16.48 7.88
CA ASN A 842 -23.28 17.56 8.85
C ASN A 842 -23.06 18.91 8.17
N PHE A 843 -23.92 19.23 7.19
CA PHE A 843 -23.78 20.41 6.33
C PHE A 843 -23.62 21.72 7.12
N LYS A 844 -24.34 21.87 8.24
CA LYS A 844 -24.31 23.05 9.10
C LYS A 844 -23.30 22.98 10.25
N ALA A 845 -22.35 22.04 10.27
CA ALA A 845 -21.37 21.94 11.35
C ALA A 845 -20.51 23.20 11.52
N GLU A 846 -20.25 23.56 12.78
CA GLU A 846 -19.50 24.77 13.18
C GLU A 846 -18.29 24.47 14.06
N GLY A 847 -18.11 23.21 14.46
CA GLY A 847 -17.03 22.80 15.35
C GLY A 847 -15.66 22.75 14.68
N ASN A 848 -14.67 22.31 15.48
CA ASN A 848 -13.28 22.19 15.04
C ASN A 848 -13.05 20.85 14.35
N GLU A 849 -12.33 20.84 13.22
CA GLU A 849 -11.87 19.61 12.56
C GLU A 849 -10.85 18.83 13.42
N TYR A 850 -10.21 19.53 14.37
CA TYR A 850 -9.27 19.00 15.35
C TYR A 850 -9.94 18.83 16.73
N LEU A 851 -10.26 17.59 17.08
CA LEU A 851 -11.02 17.19 18.27
C LEU A 851 -10.14 16.86 19.49
N ASN A 852 -8.83 16.67 19.34
CA ASN A 852 -7.96 16.16 20.41
C ASN A 852 -8.10 16.95 21.72
N THR A 853 -8.11 18.29 21.66
CA THR A 853 -8.24 19.13 22.86
C THR A 853 -9.55 18.85 23.60
N LYS A 854 -10.67 18.81 22.87
CA LYS A 854 -12.00 18.53 23.43
C LYS A 854 -12.09 17.11 24.00
N VAL A 855 -11.45 16.13 23.36
CA VAL A 855 -11.35 14.77 23.90
C VAL A 855 -10.49 14.75 25.17
N ASN A 856 -9.38 15.49 25.23
CA ASN A 856 -8.53 15.54 26.41
C ASN A 856 -9.23 16.22 27.60
N GLU A 857 -10.04 17.27 27.35
CA GLU A 857 -10.91 17.88 28.36
C GLU A 857 -11.95 16.90 28.89
N TYR A 858 -12.56 16.12 28.00
CA TYR A 858 -13.48 15.03 28.35
C TYR A 858 -12.80 13.94 29.20
N LEU A 859 -11.60 13.50 28.82
CA LEU A 859 -10.85 12.48 29.57
C LEU A 859 -10.37 12.99 30.94
N LYS A 860 -10.01 14.28 31.04
CA LYS A 860 -9.59 14.90 32.30
C LYS A 860 -10.72 14.93 33.32
N SER A 861 -11.94 15.21 32.86
CA SER A 861 -13.14 15.35 33.70
C SER A 861 -13.92 14.04 33.92
N ASN A 862 -13.55 12.93 33.27
CA ASN A 862 -14.30 11.67 33.32
C ASN A 862 -13.47 10.49 33.88
N SER A 863 -13.88 9.94 35.02
CA SER A 863 -13.26 8.78 35.67
C SER A 863 -13.72 7.42 35.13
N ASP A 864 -14.81 7.39 34.36
CA ASP A 864 -15.48 6.15 33.96
C ASP A 864 -15.09 5.69 32.55
N VAL A 865 -14.19 6.44 31.88
CA VAL A 865 -13.73 6.09 30.54
C VAL A 865 -12.87 4.83 30.58
N LYS A 866 -13.26 3.82 29.82
CA LYS A 866 -12.51 2.57 29.65
C LYS A 866 -11.54 2.66 28.47
N ILE A 867 -10.68 1.66 28.34
CA ILE A 867 -9.60 1.67 27.35
C ILE A 867 -9.57 0.33 26.61
N ILE A 868 -9.74 0.39 25.30
CA ILE A 868 -9.60 -0.74 24.39
C ILE A 868 -8.19 -0.75 23.84
N GLY A 869 -7.39 -1.77 24.16
CA GLY A 869 -6.11 -2.05 23.49
C GLY A 869 -6.29 -3.00 22.33
N LEU A 870 -5.67 -2.67 21.19
CA LEU A 870 -5.67 -3.52 19.99
C LEU A 870 -4.24 -3.94 19.65
N ASP A 871 -3.96 -5.24 19.76
CA ASP A 871 -2.75 -5.84 19.22
C ASP A 871 -3.02 -6.46 17.85
N ARG A 872 -2.00 -6.49 17.00
CA ARG A 872 -2.12 -6.94 15.61
C ARG A 872 -1.00 -7.89 15.25
N GLY A 873 -1.36 -9.16 15.04
CA GLY A 873 -0.42 -10.25 14.80
C GLY A 873 -0.71 -11.05 13.53
N GLU A 874 0.04 -12.14 13.38
CA GLU A 874 -0.12 -13.10 12.27
C GLU A 874 -0.91 -14.35 12.69
N ARG A 875 -0.91 -14.69 13.99
CA ARG A 875 -1.70 -15.78 14.60
C ARG A 875 -3.11 -15.30 14.91
N HIS A 876 -3.21 -14.20 15.65
CA HIS A 876 -4.43 -13.41 15.80
C HIS A 876 -4.32 -12.16 14.93
N LEU A 877 -5.17 -12.06 13.91
CA LEU A 877 -5.15 -10.92 12.99
C LEU A 877 -5.30 -9.60 13.77
N ILE A 878 -6.23 -9.60 14.72
CA ILE A 878 -6.46 -8.53 15.69
C ILE A 878 -6.86 -9.18 17.02
N TYR A 879 -6.24 -8.75 18.10
CA TYR A 879 -6.61 -9.11 19.47
C TYR A 879 -7.08 -7.87 20.21
N LEU A 880 -8.22 -8.00 20.90
CA LEU A 880 -8.85 -6.90 21.63
C LEU A 880 -8.80 -7.18 23.13
N THR A 881 -8.42 -6.16 23.89
CA THR A 881 -8.48 -6.15 25.35
C THR A 881 -9.18 -4.87 25.83
N LEU A 882 -10.08 -4.96 26.80
CA LEU A 882 -10.76 -3.84 27.46
C LEU A 882 -10.32 -3.77 28.92
N ILE A 883 -9.83 -2.61 29.35
CA ILE A 883 -9.48 -2.33 30.75
C ILE A 883 -10.24 -1.11 31.29
N ASN A 884 -10.36 -1.01 32.61
CA ASN A 884 -10.79 0.22 33.28
C ASN A 884 -9.61 1.13 33.67
N GLN A 885 -9.89 2.27 34.31
CA GLN A 885 -8.83 3.21 34.74
C GLN A 885 -7.99 2.74 35.93
N LYS A 886 -8.31 1.59 36.53
CA LYS A 886 -7.45 0.92 37.52
C LYS A 886 -6.46 -0.05 36.87
N GLY A 887 -6.58 -0.30 35.56
CA GLY A 887 -5.78 -1.29 34.85
C GLY A 887 -6.34 -2.72 34.94
N GLU A 888 -7.54 -2.90 35.49
CA GLU A 888 -8.17 -4.22 35.61
C GLU A 888 -8.70 -4.66 34.24
N LEU A 889 -8.40 -5.91 33.87
CA LEU A 889 -8.86 -6.54 32.63
C LEU A 889 -10.33 -6.94 32.75
N LEU A 890 -11.18 -6.31 31.93
CA LEU A 890 -12.63 -6.56 31.90
C LEU A 890 -13.03 -7.55 30.81
N LYS A 891 -12.38 -7.47 29.64
CA LYS A 891 -12.65 -8.34 28.49
C LYS A 891 -11.40 -8.54 27.65
N GLN A 892 -11.24 -9.74 27.10
CA GLN A 892 -10.18 -10.08 26.15
C GLN A 892 -10.72 -11.08 25.12
N GLN A 893 -10.45 -10.88 23.83
CA GLN A 893 -10.88 -11.78 22.76
C GLN A 893 -10.07 -11.61 21.47
N SER A 894 -9.88 -12.72 20.75
CA SER A 894 -9.41 -12.67 19.36
C SER A 894 -10.57 -12.34 18.42
N LEU A 895 -10.28 -11.52 17.40
CA LEU A 895 -11.24 -11.21 16.33
C LEU A 895 -11.04 -12.08 15.09
N ASN A 896 -10.37 -13.24 15.20
CA ASN A 896 -10.23 -14.17 14.07
C ASN A 896 -11.57 -14.72 13.58
N VAL A 897 -12.48 -15.01 14.52
CA VAL A 897 -13.84 -15.47 14.28
C VAL A 897 -14.79 -14.36 14.68
N ILE A 898 -15.70 -13.99 13.78
CA ILE A 898 -16.70 -12.95 14.02
C ILE A 898 -18.08 -13.59 14.00
N ALA A 899 -18.83 -13.44 15.08
CA ALA A 899 -20.26 -13.72 15.13
C ALA A 899 -21.03 -12.55 14.46
N THR A 900 -21.80 -12.87 13.42
CA THR A 900 -22.65 -11.90 12.71
C THR A 900 -24.10 -11.90 13.21
N SER A 901 -24.52 -12.99 13.84
CA SER A 901 -25.78 -13.16 14.57
C SER A 901 -25.63 -14.32 15.55
N GLN A 902 -26.62 -14.56 16.42
CA GLN A 902 -26.60 -15.66 17.40
C GLN A 902 -26.39 -17.05 16.76
N GLU A 903 -26.64 -17.22 15.46
CA GLU A 903 -26.57 -18.50 14.74
C GLU A 903 -25.46 -18.58 13.67
N HIS A 904 -24.69 -17.50 13.46
CA HIS A 904 -23.74 -17.43 12.34
C HIS A 904 -22.39 -16.84 12.72
N GLU A 905 -21.39 -17.70 12.79
CA GLU A 905 -19.97 -17.37 12.98
C GLU A 905 -19.19 -17.55 11.68
N THR A 906 -18.17 -16.72 11.46
CA THR A 906 -17.27 -16.82 10.31
C THR A 906 -15.83 -16.68 10.75
N ASP A 907 -15.02 -17.69 10.44
CA ASP A 907 -13.58 -17.71 10.67
C ASP A 907 -12.83 -17.00 9.53
N TYR A 908 -12.57 -15.71 9.73
CA TYR A 908 -11.87 -14.89 8.74
C TYR A 908 -10.37 -15.20 8.67
N LYS A 909 -9.74 -15.69 9.75
CA LYS A 909 -8.32 -16.11 9.73
C LYS A 909 -8.14 -17.22 8.71
N ASN A 910 -8.92 -18.29 8.84
CA ASN A 910 -8.81 -19.44 7.93
C ASN A 910 -9.23 -19.09 6.50
N LEU A 911 -10.27 -18.25 6.31
CA LEU A 911 -10.61 -17.75 4.98
C LEU A 911 -9.46 -16.98 4.32
N LEU A 912 -8.76 -16.13 5.06
CA LEU A 912 -7.61 -15.37 4.54
C LEU A 912 -6.40 -16.26 4.26
N VAL A 913 -6.10 -17.24 5.13
CA VAL A 913 -5.02 -18.22 4.92
C VAL A 913 -5.30 -19.07 3.68
N ASN A 914 -6.51 -19.61 3.56
CA ASN A 914 -6.91 -20.38 2.38
C ASN A 914 -6.80 -19.53 1.11
N LYS A 915 -7.21 -18.25 1.18
CA LYS A 915 -7.12 -17.35 0.03
C LYS A 915 -5.69 -17.02 -0.37
N GLU A 916 -4.80 -16.85 0.61
CA GLU A 916 -3.36 -16.64 0.40
C GLU A 916 -2.74 -17.86 -0.30
N ASN A 917 -3.06 -19.08 0.15
CA ASN A 917 -2.60 -20.32 -0.48
C ASN A 917 -3.17 -20.52 -1.89
N GLU A 918 -4.48 -20.30 -2.08
CA GLU A 918 -5.12 -20.34 -3.41
C GLU A 918 -4.45 -19.39 -4.39
N ARG A 919 -4.07 -18.18 -3.94
CA ARG A 919 -3.37 -17.18 -4.77
C ARG A 919 -1.94 -17.61 -5.09
N ALA A 920 -1.23 -18.19 -4.13
CA ALA A 920 0.10 -18.74 -4.37
C ALA A 920 0.06 -19.85 -5.44
N ASN A 921 -0.88 -20.78 -5.31
CA ASN A 921 -1.09 -21.85 -6.29
C ASN A 921 -1.56 -21.29 -7.64
N ALA A 922 -2.50 -20.34 -7.66
CA ALA A 922 -2.98 -19.73 -8.90
C ALA A 922 -1.88 -18.97 -9.66
N ARG A 923 -0.95 -18.33 -8.95
CA ARG A 923 0.25 -17.72 -9.56
C ARG A 923 1.16 -18.75 -10.20
N GLN A 924 1.35 -19.88 -9.54
CA GLN A 924 2.16 -20.98 -10.06
C GLN A 924 1.49 -21.62 -11.28
N ASP A 925 0.17 -21.77 -11.27
CA ASP A 925 -0.62 -22.49 -12.30
C ASP A 925 -1.17 -21.59 -13.42
N TRP A 926 -0.87 -20.29 -13.41
CA TRP A 926 -1.47 -19.28 -14.32
C TRP A 926 -3.01 -19.24 -14.31
N LYS A 927 -3.62 -19.59 -13.19
CA LYS A 927 -5.08 -19.47 -12.99
C LYS A 927 -5.46 -18.03 -12.66
N THR A 928 -6.72 -17.66 -12.85
CA THR A 928 -7.24 -16.35 -12.42
C THR A 928 -6.93 -16.09 -10.94
N ILE A 929 -6.14 -15.06 -10.68
CA ILE A 929 -5.74 -14.71 -9.31
C ILE A 929 -6.84 -13.88 -8.66
N GLU A 930 -7.69 -14.53 -7.85
CA GLU A 930 -8.71 -13.83 -7.08
C GLU A 930 -8.11 -12.87 -6.06
N THR A 931 -8.74 -11.72 -5.87
CA THR A 931 -8.20 -10.63 -5.03
C THR A 931 -8.47 -10.88 -3.55
N ILE A 932 -7.42 -10.88 -2.72
CA ILE A 932 -7.53 -11.00 -1.25
C ILE A 932 -8.01 -9.70 -0.59
N LYS A 933 -7.93 -8.57 -1.32
CA LYS A 933 -8.20 -7.22 -0.83
C LYS A 933 -9.65 -7.05 -0.34
N GLU A 934 -10.61 -7.59 -1.08
CA GLU A 934 -12.05 -7.50 -0.79
C GLU A 934 -12.42 -8.39 0.40
N LEU A 935 -11.82 -9.58 0.53
CA LEU A 935 -12.01 -10.43 1.71
C LEU A 935 -11.52 -9.73 2.99
N LYS A 936 -10.37 -9.05 2.92
CA LYS A 936 -9.88 -8.20 4.01
C LYS A 936 -10.83 -7.03 4.32
N GLU A 937 -11.41 -6.38 3.32
CA GLU A 937 -12.41 -5.31 3.54
C GLU A 937 -13.65 -5.85 4.23
N GLY A 938 -14.13 -7.02 3.81
CA GLY A 938 -15.23 -7.72 4.45
C GLY A 938 -14.95 -7.98 5.93
N TYR A 939 -13.81 -8.63 6.23
CA TYR A 939 -13.35 -8.88 7.60
C TYR A 939 -13.27 -7.60 8.43
N LEU A 940 -12.53 -6.60 7.94
CA LEU A 940 -12.31 -5.34 8.65
C LEU A 940 -13.59 -4.55 8.87
N SER A 941 -14.56 -4.63 7.96
CA SER A 941 -15.86 -3.98 8.16
C SER A 941 -16.60 -4.53 9.39
N GLN A 942 -16.49 -5.83 9.65
CA GLN A 942 -17.06 -6.46 10.84
C GLN A 942 -16.31 -6.06 12.11
N VAL A 943 -14.98 -6.07 12.05
CA VAL A 943 -14.13 -5.65 13.18
C VAL A 943 -14.37 -4.20 13.55
N VAL A 944 -14.41 -3.29 12.57
CA VAL A 944 -14.70 -1.87 12.79
C VAL A 944 -16.08 -1.69 13.41
N HIS A 945 -17.08 -2.47 13.00
CA HIS A 945 -18.41 -2.44 13.63
C HIS A 945 -18.36 -2.87 15.09
N GLN A 946 -17.69 -3.98 15.42
CA GLN A 946 -17.57 -4.46 16.80
C GLN A 946 -16.81 -3.48 17.69
N ILE A 947 -15.67 -2.94 17.22
CA ILE A 947 -14.88 -1.95 17.96
C ILE A 947 -15.70 -0.68 18.19
N ALA A 948 -16.31 -0.11 17.15
CA ALA A 948 -17.08 1.13 17.28
C ALA A 948 -18.30 0.96 18.20
N THR A 949 -18.95 -0.21 18.17
CA THR A 949 -20.05 -0.54 19.09
C THR A 949 -19.55 -0.58 20.53
N MET A 950 -18.47 -1.32 20.78
CA MET A 950 -17.85 -1.40 22.11
C MET A 950 -17.37 -0.04 22.62
N MET A 951 -16.82 0.82 21.75
CA MET A 951 -16.41 2.18 22.14
C MET A 951 -17.58 2.98 22.73
N VAL A 952 -18.75 2.89 22.11
CA VAL A 952 -19.93 3.66 22.52
C VAL A 952 -20.58 3.02 23.74
N ASP A 953 -20.80 1.70 23.72
CA ASP A 953 -21.47 0.97 24.81
C ASP A 953 -20.66 1.02 26.11
N GLU A 954 -19.34 0.89 26.02
CA GLU A 954 -18.45 0.81 27.18
C GLU A 954 -17.86 2.17 27.61
N ASN A 955 -18.18 3.25 26.87
CA ASN A 955 -17.56 4.56 27.00
C ASN A 955 -16.03 4.48 26.96
N ALA A 956 -15.47 4.02 25.84
CA ALA A 956 -14.04 3.70 25.74
C ALA A 956 -13.28 4.47 24.66
N ILE A 957 -12.01 4.74 24.94
CA ILE A 957 -11.00 5.11 23.93
C ILE A 957 -10.37 3.85 23.33
N VAL A 958 -9.77 3.96 22.15
CA VAL A 958 -9.02 2.87 21.50
C VAL A 958 -7.55 3.23 21.40
N VAL A 959 -6.69 2.28 21.70
CA VAL A 959 -5.24 2.42 21.73
C VAL A 959 -4.63 1.36 20.82
N MET A 960 -3.76 1.81 19.92
CA MET A 960 -3.08 0.98 18.94
C MET A 960 -1.58 1.21 18.98
N GLU A 961 -0.82 0.25 18.49
CA GLU A 961 0.62 0.44 18.31
C GLU A 961 0.94 1.45 17.21
N ASP A 962 1.95 2.27 17.47
CA ASP A 962 2.61 3.09 16.48
C ASP A 962 3.62 2.26 15.68
N LEU A 963 3.19 1.73 14.53
CA LEU A 963 4.01 0.86 13.70
C LEU A 963 4.86 1.69 12.71
N ASN A 964 6.18 1.58 12.85
CA ASN A 964 7.11 2.22 11.91
C ASN A 964 6.97 1.66 10.48
N ALA A 965 7.16 2.53 9.47
CA ALA A 965 7.04 2.17 8.06
C ALA A 965 7.95 1.00 7.63
N GLY A 966 9.15 0.88 8.21
CA GLY A 966 10.07 -0.23 7.94
C GLY A 966 9.55 -1.60 8.41
N PHE A 967 8.87 -1.64 9.57
CA PHE A 967 8.23 -2.85 10.08
C PHE A 967 7.08 -3.29 9.18
N MET A 968 6.23 -2.35 8.75
CA MET A 968 5.15 -2.64 7.81
C MET A 968 5.68 -3.15 6.47
N ARG A 969 6.73 -2.53 5.90
CA ARG A 969 7.36 -2.97 4.64
C ARG A 969 7.92 -4.39 4.74
N GLY A 970 8.60 -4.73 5.84
CA GLY A 970 9.14 -6.07 6.05
C GLY A 970 8.10 -7.19 6.03
N ARG A 971 6.84 -6.87 6.41
CA ARG A 971 5.72 -7.81 6.47
C ARG A 971 4.75 -7.72 5.27
N GLN A 972 5.03 -6.88 4.27
CA GLN A 972 4.20 -6.81 3.05
C GLN A 972 4.16 -8.14 2.28
N LYS A 973 5.15 -9.00 2.47
CA LYS A 973 5.18 -10.36 1.90
C LYS A 973 4.10 -11.29 2.48
N VAL A 974 3.57 -10.97 3.66
CA VAL A 974 2.47 -11.71 4.29
C VAL A 974 1.16 -11.10 3.79
N GLU A 975 0.55 -11.76 2.79
CA GLU A 975 -0.58 -11.20 2.07
C GLU A 975 -1.84 -11.10 2.92
N ARG A 976 -1.93 -11.78 4.07
CA ARG A 976 -3.08 -11.66 4.99
C ARG A 976 -3.05 -10.44 5.91
N GLN A 977 -1.94 -9.69 6.01
CA GLN A 977 -1.79 -8.55 6.93
C GLN A 977 -2.86 -7.44 6.74
N VAL A 978 -3.41 -6.91 7.85
CA VAL A 978 -4.54 -5.95 7.83
C VAL A 978 -4.24 -4.59 8.49
N TYR A 979 -3.01 -4.34 8.96
CA TYR A 979 -2.68 -3.27 9.92
C TYR A 979 -3.10 -1.86 9.50
N GLN A 980 -2.56 -1.33 8.40
CA GLN A 980 -2.81 0.05 7.96
C GLN A 980 -4.27 0.25 7.49
N LYS A 981 -4.88 -0.81 6.97
CA LYS A 981 -6.24 -0.77 6.45
C LYS A 981 -7.29 -0.71 7.56
N LEU A 982 -7.06 -1.43 8.66
CA LEU A 982 -7.87 -1.32 9.88
C LEU A 982 -7.90 0.13 10.36
N GLU A 983 -6.74 0.76 10.53
CA GLU A 983 -6.65 2.14 11.03
C GLU A 983 -7.44 3.10 10.15
N LYS A 984 -7.23 3.04 8.82
CA LYS A 984 -7.96 3.90 7.88
C LYS A 984 -9.48 3.69 7.98
N MET A 985 -9.95 2.45 7.93
CA MET A 985 -11.38 2.15 7.98
C MET A 985 -12.02 2.55 9.31
N LEU A 986 -11.30 2.37 10.43
CA LEU A 986 -11.77 2.79 11.75
C LEU A 986 -11.86 4.32 11.84
N ILE A 987 -10.82 5.05 11.42
CA ILE A 987 -10.85 6.53 11.40
C ILE A 987 -11.98 7.05 10.52
N GLU A 988 -12.11 6.55 9.29
CA GLU A 988 -13.16 6.98 8.35
C GLU A 988 -14.57 6.67 8.86
N LYS A 989 -14.74 5.58 9.61
CA LYS A 989 -16.02 5.25 10.25
C LYS A 989 -16.29 6.16 11.46
N LEU A 990 -15.28 6.47 12.28
CA LEU A 990 -15.40 7.34 13.45
C LEU A 990 -15.50 8.83 13.11
N ASN A 991 -15.09 9.24 11.90
CA ASN A 991 -15.36 10.57 11.34
C ASN A 991 -16.87 10.82 11.17
N TYR A 992 -17.67 9.75 10.97
CA TYR A 992 -19.12 9.79 10.89
C TYR A 992 -19.75 8.45 11.30
N LEU A 993 -19.93 8.29 12.61
CA LEU A 993 -20.43 7.06 13.22
C LEU A 993 -21.95 7.12 13.40
N VAL A 994 -22.63 6.22 12.69
CA VAL A 994 -24.06 5.96 12.78
C VAL A 994 -24.28 4.47 13.02
N PHE A 995 -25.20 4.15 13.93
CA PHE A 995 -25.76 2.82 14.15
C PHE A 995 -27.16 2.75 13.54
N LYS A 996 -27.40 1.75 12.70
CA LYS A 996 -28.66 1.59 11.96
C LYS A 996 -29.89 1.34 12.85
N ASN A 997 -29.67 0.95 14.10
CA ASN A 997 -30.71 0.52 15.01
C ASN A 997 -31.17 1.65 15.92
N ASN A 998 -30.42 2.74 15.99
CA ASN A 998 -30.76 3.89 16.82
C ASN A 998 -31.84 4.71 16.13
N ASP A 999 -32.66 5.38 16.92
CA ASP A 999 -33.63 6.33 16.39
C ASP A 999 -32.92 7.49 15.70
N VAL A 1000 -33.60 8.10 14.73
CA VAL A 1000 -33.01 9.06 13.80
C VAL A 1000 -32.33 10.24 14.52
N ASN A 1001 -32.92 10.72 15.62
CA ASN A 1001 -32.45 11.88 16.40
C ASN A 1001 -31.58 11.52 17.62
N GLU A 1002 -31.51 10.24 17.98
CA GLU A 1002 -30.68 9.79 19.10
C GLU A 1002 -29.19 9.92 18.81
N THR A 1003 -28.36 9.90 19.84
CA THR A 1003 -26.90 9.90 19.66
C THR A 1003 -26.48 8.70 18.81
N ALA A 1004 -25.63 8.95 17.80
CA ALA A 1004 -25.27 7.97 16.77
C ALA A 1004 -26.45 7.50 15.88
N GLY A 1005 -27.59 8.19 15.94
CA GLY A 1005 -28.66 8.12 14.96
C GLY A 1005 -28.27 8.83 13.66
N VAL A 1006 -29.10 8.68 12.63
CA VAL A 1006 -28.77 9.16 11.28
C VAL A 1006 -28.65 10.69 11.23
N LEU A 1007 -29.49 11.46 11.93
CA LEU A 1007 -29.40 12.93 11.98
C LEU A 1007 -28.42 13.45 13.06
N ASN A 1008 -27.91 12.58 13.93
CA ASN A 1008 -27.08 12.97 15.07
C ASN A 1008 -25.88 12.03 15.24
N ALA A 1009 -25.13 11.86 14.13
CA ALA A 1009 -23.97 11.01 14.04
C ALA A 1009 -22.82 11.47 14.95
N LEU A 1010 -22.12 10.51 15.56
CA LEU A 1010 -20.92 10.77 16.36
C LEU A 1010 -19.71 11.02 15.47
N GLN A 1011 -18.83 11.93 15.89
CA GLN A 1011 -17.54 12.25 15.28
C GLN A 1011 -16.46 12.13 16.36
N LEU A 1012 -15.82 10.96 16.43
CA LEU A 1012 -14.89 10.59 17.52
C LEU A 1012 -13.41 10.70 17.12
N THR A 1013 -13.11 11.07 15.88
CA THR A 1013 -11.76 11.21 15.34
C THR A 1013 -11.62 12.53 14.58
N ASN A 1014 -10.39 13.05 14.48
CA ASN A 1014 -10.11 14.20 13.62
C ASN A 1014 -10.42 13.85 12.17
N LYS A 1015 -10.77 14.84 11.36
CA LYS A 1015 -10.97 14.66 9.92
C LYS A 1015 -9.72 14.04 9.29
N PHE A 1016 -9.89 12.89 8.63
CA PHE A 1016 -8.75 12.18 8.04
C PHE A 1016 -8.23 12.89 6.79
N GLU A 1017 -6.96 13.30 6.81
CA GLU A 1017 -6.25 13.82 5.64
C GLU A 1017 -5.23 12.81 5.10
N SER A 1018 -4.24 12.45 5.92
CA SER A 1018 -3.22 11.46 5.61
C SER A 1018 -2.62 10.90 6.90
N PHE A 1019 -1.95 9.75 6.80
CA PHE A 1019 -1.20 9.18 7.93
C PHE A 1019 -0.01 10.05 8.35
N GLU A 1020 0.60 10.81 7.43
CA GLU A 1020 1.76 11.67 7.71
C GLU A 1020 1.41 12.87 8.58
N LYS A 1021 0.20 13.41 8.41
CA LYS A 1021 -0.31 14.52 9.24
C LYS A 1021 -0.93 14.06 10.56
N MET A 1022 -0.97 12.76 10.80
CA MET A 1022 -1.55 12.19 12.02
C MET A 1022 -0.50 12.18 13.14
N GLY A 1023 -0.86 12.77 14.28
CA GLY A 1023 -0.05 12.71 15.50
C GLY A 1023 -0.22 11.40 16.27
N LYS A 1024 0.17 11.40 17.55
CA LYS A 1024 -0.04 10.26 18.47
C LYS A 1024 -1.49 10.13 18.99
N GLN A 1025 -2.37 11.04 18.57
CA GLN A 1025 -3.77 11.06 18.93
C GLN A 1025 -4.62 11.57 17.75
N SER A 1026 -5.74 10.92 17.51
CA SER A 1026 -6.84 11.41 16.66
C SER A 1026 -8.16 11.19 17.37
N GLY A 1027 -8.64 12.22 18.07
CA GLY A 1027 -9.80 12.14 18.96
C GLY A 1027 -9.66 11.02 19.99
N PHE A 1028 -10.55 10.02 19.91
CA PHE A 1028 -10.62 8.84 20.77
C PHE A 1028 -9.63 7.73 20.40
N LEU A 1029 -8.81 7.91 19.36
CA LEU A 1029 -7.76 6.98 18.97
C LEU A 1029 -6.39 7.46 19.44
N PHE A 1030 -5.64 6.60 20.12
CA PHE A 1030 -4.30 6.85 20.63
C PHE A 1030 -3.29 5.87 20.05
N TYR A 1031 -2.08 6.37 19.78
CA TYR A 1031 -0.98 5.60 19.21
C TYR A 1031 0.21 5.57 20.16
N VAL A 1032 0.57 4.38 20.63
CA VAL A 1032 1.62 4.17 21.64
C VAL A 1032 2.76 3.31 21.09
N PRO A 1033 4.01 3.47 21.57
CA PRO A 1033 5.12 2.65 21.12
C PRO A 1033 4.91 1.15 21.42
N ALA A 1034 5.21 0.28 20.46
CA ALA A 1034 5.13 -1.18 20.58
C ALA A 1034 6.20 -1.82 21.51
N TRP A 1035 7.12 -1.03 22.04
CA TRP A 1035 8.25 -1.58 22.81
C TRP A 1035 7.78 -2.26 24.11
N ASN A 1036 8.15 -3.54 24.28
CA ASN A 1036 7.81 -4.38 25.44
C ASN A 1036 6.33 -4.35 25.83
N THR A 1037 5.44 -4.60 24.85
CA THR A 1037 4.01 -4.86 25.05
C THR A 1037 3.72 -6.36 25.16
N SER A 1038 4.25 -7.20 24.26
CA SER A 1038 4.01 -8.66 24.34
C SER A 1038 5.06 -9.43 25.17
N LYS A 1039 6.32 -8.95 25.22
CA LYS A 1039 7.45 -9.64 25.88
C LYS A 1039 7.73 -9.08 27.28
N ILE A 1040 6.70 -9.07 28.11
CA ILE A 1040 6.72 -8.55 29.47
C ILE A 1040 5.80 -9.42 30.34
N ASP A 1041 6.19 -9.66 31.59
CA ASP A 1041 5.34 -10.34 32.56
C ASP A 1041 4.22 -9.40 33.04
N PRO A 1042 2.92 -9.71 32.78
CA PRO A 1042 1.81 -8.86 33.22
C PRO A 1042 1.64 -8.79 34.74
N ALA A 1043 2.19 -9.74 35.51
CA ALA A 1043 2.05 -9.76 36.96
C ALA A 1043 3.09 -8.87 37.67
N THR A 1044 4.32 -8.82 37.14
CA THR A 1044 5.48 -8.15 37.77
C THR A 1044 6.05 -6.98 36.97
N GLY A 1045 5.76 -6.88 35.67
CA GLY A 1045 6.43 -5.96 34.76
C GLY A 1045 7.88 -6.35 34.41
N PHE A 1046 8.28 -7.60 34.67
CA PHE A 1046 9.60 -8.11 34.31
C PHE A 1046 9.82 -8.16 32.79
N VAL A 1047 11.00 -7.73 32.34
CA VAL A 1047 11.45 -7.79 30.94
C VAL A 1047 12.90 -8.28 30.90
N ASP A 1048 13.27 -9.03 29.86
CA ASP A 1048 14.65 -9.51 29.66
C ASP A 1048 15.53 -8.48 28.93
N PHE A 1049 16.51 -7.94 29.67
CA PHE A 1049 17.58 -7.12 29.12
C PHE A 1049 18.95 -7.80 29.04
N LEU A 1050 19.13 -8.99 29.61
CA LEU A 1050 20.43 -9.65 29.66
C LEU A 1050 20.85 -10.19 28.29
N LYS A 1051 19.89 -10.68 27.49
CA LYS A 1051 20.11 -11.25 26.14
C LYS A 1051 21.40 -12.11 26.06
N PRO A 1052 21.53 -13.17 26.88
CA PRO A 1052 22.77 -13.92 26.99
C PRO A 1052 23.20 -14.51 25.64
N LYS A 1053 24.47 -14.32 25.27
CA LYS A 1053 25.07 -14.87 24.04
C LYS A 1053 26.51 -15.27 24.30
N TYR A 1054 26.88 -16.47 23.87
CA TYR A 1054 28.25 -16.94 23.95
C TYR A 1054 29.14 -16.28 22.88
N GLU A 1055 30.32 -15.81 23.29
CA GLU A 1055 31.34 -15.26 22.40
C GLU A 1055 32.71 -15.93 22.66
N SER A 1056 33.20 -15.84 23.90
CA SER A 1056 34.38 -16.57 24.39
C SER A 1056 34.15 -17.01 25.84
N VAL A 1057 35.05 -17.86 26.34
CA VAL A 1057 35.05 -18.28 27.75
C VAL A 1057 35.28 -17.07 28.66
N GLU A 1058 36.23 -16.17 28.37
CA GLU A 1058 36.48 -15.01 29.25
C GLU A 1058 35.26 -14.10 29.33
N LYS A 1059 34.59 -13.83 28.20
CA LYS A 1059 33.37 -13.01 28.18
C LYS A 1059 32.22 -13.67 28.94
N ALA A 1060 32.11 -15.00 28.88
CA ALA A 1060 31.12 -15.74 29.66
C ALA A 1060 31.41 -15.66 31.17
N LYS A 1061 32.67 -15.79 31.58
CA LYS A 1061 33.09 -15.60 32.98
C LYS A 1061 32.74 -14.20 33.48
N LEU A 1062 33.13 -13.16 32.73
CA LEU A 1062 32.80 -11.76 33.05
C LEU A 1062 31.28 -11.51 33.13
N PHE A 1063 30.49 -12.24 32.36
CA PHE A 1063 29.02 -12.17 32.42
C PHE A 1063 28.48 -12.80 33.72
N PHE A 1064 28.93 -14.01 34.07
CA PHE A 1064 28.48 -14.70 35.28
C PHE A 1064 29.03 -14.09 36.58
N GLU A 1065 30.19 -13.43 36.53
CA GLU A 1065 30.77 -12.68 37.64
C GLU A 1065 29.85 -11.54 38.14
N LYS A 1066 28.99 -11.01 37.27
CA LYS A 1066 28.08 -9.91 37.62
C LYS A 1066 26.83 -10.35 38.40
N PHE A 1067 26.53 -11.64 38.46
CA PHE A 1067 25.40 -12.16 39.25
C PHE A 1067 25.68 -12.06 40.75
N GLU A 1068 24.65 -11.85 41.56
CA GLU A 1068 24.77 -11.90 43.02
C GLU A 1068 24.91 -13.35 43.48
N SER A 1069 24.00 -14.20 43.04
CA SER A 1069 24.04 -15.62 43.34
C SER A 1069 23.42 -16.49 42.25
N ILE A 1070 23.96 -17.71 42.12
CA ILE A 1070 23.41 -18.78 41.28
C ILE A 1070 23.29 -20.01 42.18
N LYS A 1071 22.06 -20.45 42.49
CA LYS A 1071 21.83 -21.53 43.46
C LYS A 1071 20.79 -22.50 42.95
N PHE A 1072 20.85 -23.75 43.42
CA PHE A 1072 19.75 -24.69 43.26
C PHE A 1072 18.87 -24.68 44.51
N ASN A 1073 17.57 -24.48 44.34
CA ASN A 1073 16.59 -24.58 45.40
C ASN A 1073 16.03 -26.00 45.42
N ALA A 1074 16.43 -26.81 46.40
CA ALA A 1074 16.03 -28.22 46.50
C ALA A 1074 14.53 -28.38 46.79
N ASP A 1075 13.97 -27.52 47.65
CA ASP A 1075 12.56 -27.57 48.05
C ASP A 1075 11.63 -27.27 46.87
N LYS A 1076 12.03 -26.32 46.03
CA LYS A 1076 11.25 -25.87 44.87
C LYS A 1076 11.68 -26.51 43.56
N ASN A 1077 12.77 -27.26 43.57
CA ASN A 1077 13.33 -28.01 42.44
C ASN A 1077 13.59 -27.16 41.19
N TYR A 1078 14.28 -26.02 41.33
CA TYR A 1078 14.74 -25.18 40.21
C TYR A 1078 16.03 -24.43 40.54
N PHE A 1079 16.69 -23.86 39.53
CA PHE A 1079 17.82 -22.96 39.73
C PHE A 1079 17.36 -21.50 39.84
N GLU A 1080 17.95 -20.75 40.76
CA GLU A 1080 17.74 -19.34 41.02
C GLU A 1080 18.97 -18.53 40.55
N PHE A 1081 18.73 -17.53 39.69
CA PHE A 1081 19.72 -16.58 39.20
C PHE A 1081 19.36 -15.20 39.73
N GLU A 1082 20.06 -14.78 40.79
CA GLU A 1082 19.86 -13.48 41.43
C GLU A 1082 20.82 -12.44 40.85
N PHE A 1083 20.28 -11.31 40.38
CA PHE A 1083 21.09 -10.26 39.77
C PHE A 1083 20.49 -8.86 39.95
N ASP A 1084 21.35 -7.86 39.79
CA ASP A 1084 20.97 -6.45 39.67
C ASP A 1084 21.29 -5.95 38.26
N TYR A 1085 20.29 -5.50 37.52
CA TYR A 1085 20.46 -4.96 36.17
C TYR A 1085 21.49 -3.83 36.09
N LYS A 1086 21.72 -3.07 37.17
CA LYS A 1086 22.75 -2.01 37.22
C LYS A 1086 24.15 -2.52 36.89
N LYS A 1087 24.44 -3.81 37.13
CA LYS A 1087 25.74 -4.43 36.80
C LYS A 1087 25.85 -4.84 35.31
N PHE A 1088 24.74 -4.86 34.58
CA PHE A 1088 24.66 -5.37 33.21
C PHE A 1088 24.33 -4.29 32.17
N THR A 1089 23.42 -3.37 32.49
CA THR A 1089 22.90 -2.42 31.50
C THR A 1089 22.26 -1.19 32.14
N GLU A 1090 22.41 -0.05 31.49
CA GLU A 1090 21.73 1.21 31.84
C GLU A 1090 20.24 1.22 31.40
N LYS A 1091 19.80 0.25 30.57
CA LYS A 1091 18.42 0.20 30.05
C LYS A 1091 17.34 0.03 31.13
N ALA A 1092 17.71 -0.45 32.32
CA ALA A 1092 16.81 -0.64 33.45
C ALA A 1092 16.79 0.54 34.44
N GLU A 1093 17.51 1.64 34.14
CA GLU A 1093 17.58 2.80 35.02
C GLU A 1093 16.18 3.40 35.26
N GLY A 1094 15.81 3.64 36.53
CA GLY A 1094 14.48 4.13 36.94
C GLY A 1094 13.37 3.08 37.00
N SER A 1095 13.72 1.79 36.88
CA SER A 1095 12.83 0.64 37.05
C SER A 1095 13.33 -0.28 38.18
N GLN A 1096 12.59 -1.34 38.51
CA GLN A 1096 13.07 -2.39 39.40
C GLN A 1096 14.28 -3.10 38.77
N THR A 1097 15.42 -3.07 39.44
CA THR A 1097 16.68 -3.61 38.89
C THR A 1097 17.07 -4.96 39.48
N LYS A 1098 16.64 -5.27 40.69
CA LYS A 1098 16.93 -6.54 41.37
C LYS A 1098 15.86 -7.58 41.03
N TRP A 1099 16.30 -8.72 40.51
CA TRP A 1099 15.43 -9.81 40.09
C TRP A 1099 16.05 -11.16 40.44
N THR A 1100 15.18 -12.12 40.77
CA THR A 1100 15.53 -13.54 40.88
C THR A 1100 14.80 -14.27 39.76
N VAL A 1101 15.58 -14.80 38.82
CA VAL A 1101 15.09 -15.56 37.67
C VAL A 1101 15.21 -17.05 37.98
N CYS A 1102 14.10 -17.78 37.83
CA CYS A 1102 14.02 -19.19 38.14
C CYS A 1102 13.77 -20.02 36.87
N THR A 1103 14.43 -21.17 36.77
CA THR A 1103 14.33 -22.03 35.57
C THR A 1103 12.99 -22.76 35.46
N HIS A 1104 12.39 -23.08 36.62
CA HIS A 1104 11.17 -23.89 36.84
C HIS A 1104 11.06 -25.15 35.93
N SER A 1105 10.04 -25.99 36.12
CA SER A 1105 10.00 -27.33 35.51
C SER A 1105 9.29 -27.40 34.15
N ASP A 1106 8.72 -26.31 33.67
CA ASP A 1106 7.98 -26.32 32.41
C ASP A 1106 8.88 -26.40 31.17
N VAL A 1107 8.35 -27.03 30.13
CA VAL A 1107 8.99 -27.12 28.82
C VAL A 1107 8.99 -25.76 28.12
N ARG A 1108 10.14 -25.39 27.58
CA ARG A 1108 10.35 -24.18 26.76
C ARG A 1108 10.67 -24.60 25.32
N TYR A 1109 10.25 -23.77 24.36
CA TYR A 1109 10.36 -24.07 22.94
C TYR A 1109 11.44 -23.20 22.29
N ARG A 1110 12.26 -23.81 21.42
CA ARG A 1110 13.26 -23.08 20.63
C ARG A 1110 13.11 -23.38 19.15
N TYR A 1111 12.91 -22.36 18.34
CA TYR A 1111 12.98 -22.53 16.89
C TYR A 1111 14.42 -22.81 16.43
N ASN A 1112 14.59 -23.88 15.66
CA ASN A 1112 15.83 -24.24 14.99
C ASN A 1112 15.74 -23.83 13.50
N PRO A 1113 16.52 -22.83 13.06
CA PRO A 1113 16.47 -22.36 11.67
C PRO A 1113 16.91 -23.40 10.63
N GLN A 1114 17.74 -24.38 11.02
CA GLN A 1114 18.27 -25.40 10.11
C GLN A 1114 17.21 -26.46 9.80
N THR A 1115 16.53 -26.96 10.84
CA THR A 1115 15.48 -27.97 10.69
C THR A 1115 14.10 -27.37 10.44
N LYS A 1116 13.95 -26.05 10.61
CA LYS A 1116 12.66 -25.32 10.60
C LYS A 1116 11.63 -25.86 11.60
N ALA A 1117 12.08 -26.57 12.64
CA ALA A 1117 11.25 -27.13 13.70
C ALA A 1117 11.49 -26.41 15.04
N SER A 1118 10.68 -26.70 16.05
CA SER A 1118 10.90 -26.22 17.42
C SER A 1118 11.31 -27.37 18.33
N ASP A 1119 12.43 -27.20 19.05
CA ASP A 1119 12.91 -28.14 20.04
C ASP A 1119 12.23 -27.88 21.39
N GLU A 1120 11.93 -28.95 22.13
CA GLU A 1120 11.33 -28.93 23.46
C GLU A 1120 12.41 -29.13 24.53
N VAL A 1121 12.52 -28.18 25.46
CA VAL A 1121 13.62 -28.16 26.44
C VAL A 1121 13.09 -27.96 27.85
N ASN A 1122 13.37 -28.91 28.75
CA ASN A 1122 13.23 -28.71 30.19
C ASN A 1122 14.55 -28.15 30.73
N VAL A 1123 14.60 -26.83 30.94
CA VAL A 1123 15.85 -26.15 31.28
C VAL A 1123 16.43 -26.61 32.62
N THR A 1124 15.59 -26.88 33.62
CA THR A 1124 16.05 -27.35 34.93
C THR A 1124 16.75 -28.70 34.83
N ASN A 1125 16.16 -29.65 34.10
CA ASN A 1125 16.77 -30.98 33.93
C ASN A 1125 18.06 -30.92 33.11
N GLU A 1126 18.08 -30.11 32.05
CA GLU A 1126 19.27 -29.91 31.23
C GLU A 1126 20.43 -29.27 32.00
N LEU A 1127 20.15 -28.32 32.90
CA LEU A 1127 21.16 -27.74 33.78
C LEU A 1127 21.70 -28.76 34.78
N LYS A 1128 20.85 -29.63 35.35
CA LYS A 1128 21.30 -30.75 36.21
C LYS A 1128 22.27 -31.66 35.45
N LEU A 1129 21.90 -32.09 34.24
CA LEU A 1129 22.75 -32.93 33.40
C LEU A 1129 24.10 -32.29 33.09
N ILE A 1130 24.12 -30.98 32.84
CA ILE A 1130 25.36 -30.25 32.62
C ILE A 1130 26.20 -30.16 33.89
N PHE A 1131 25.61 -29.78 35.02
CA PHE A 1131 26.38 -29.68 36.26
C PHE A 1131 26.91 -31.04 36.71
N ASP A 1132 26.13 -32.11 36.57
CA ASP A 1132 26.57 -33.48 36.85
C ASP A 1132 27.72 -33.89 35.91
N LYS A 1133 27.63 -33.58 34.59
CA LYS A 1133 28.69 -33.86 33.61
C LYS A 1133 30.02 -33.16 33.96
N PHE A 1134 29.96 -31.92 34.43
CA PHE A 1134 31.14 -31.13 34.80
C PHE A 1134 31.50 -31.25 36.28
N LYS A 1135 30.87 -32.18 37.02
CA LYS A 1135 31.10 -32.44 38.46
C LYS A 1135 30.95 -31.19 39.34
N ILE A 1136 30.02 -30.31 38.99
CA ILE A 1136 29.66 -29.11 39.78
C ILE A 1136 28.59 -29.53 40.78
N GLU A 1137 28.91 -29.52 42.08
CA GLU A 1137 27.97 -29.94 43.13
C GLU A 1137 26.93 -28.84 43.38
N TYR A 1138 25.66 -29.09 43.04
CA TYR A 1138 24.58 -28.11 43.19
C TYR A 1138 23.53 -28.44 44.24
N LYS A 1139 23.45 -29.70 44.72
CA LYS A 1139 22.31 -30.17 45.53
C LYS A 1139 22.29 -29.60 46.95
N ASN A 1140 23.44 -29.14 47.45
CA ASN A 1140 23.58 -28.53 48.77
C ASN A 1140 23.14 -27.05 48.86
N GLY A 1141 22.64 -26.47 47.76
CA GLY A 1141 22.15 -25.08 47.73
C GLY A 1141 23.23 -24.00 47.81
N LYS A 1142 24.52 -24.38 47.70
CA LYS A 1142 25.63 -23.40 47.71
C LYS A 1142 25.58 -22.49 46.47
N ASN A 1143 26.20 -21.32 46.58
CA ASN A 1143 26.35 -20.41 45.44
C ASN A 1143 27.36 -20.99 44.44
N LEU A 1144 26.90 -21.31 43.24
CA LEU A 1144 27.67 -21.92 42.17
C LEU A 1144 28.61 -20.95 41.45
N LYS A 1145 28.47 -19.65 41.68
CA LYS A 1145 29.22 -18.59 40.99
C LYS A 1145 30.74 -18.82 41.03
N THR A 1146 31.32 -19.04 42.20
CA THR A 1146 32.78 -19.21 42.35
C THR A 1146 33.27 -20.46 41.63
N GLU A 1147 32.53 -21.56 41.73
CA GLU A 1147 32.86 -22.84 41.09
C GLU A 1147 32.75 -22.75 39.57
N LEU A 1148 31.78 -22.00 39.05
CA LEU A 1148 31.64 -21.71 37.62
C LEU A 1148 32.80 -20.86 37.08
N LEU A 1149 33.28 -19.87 37.83
CA LEU A 1149 34.38 -19.00 37.39
C LEU A 1149 35.74 -19.74 37.30
N LEU A 1150 35.89 -20.87 37.98
CA LEU A 1150 37.08 -21.73 37.92
C LEU A 1150 37.11 -22.67 36.70
N GLN A 1151 36.00 -22.82 35.98
CA GLN A 1151 35.93 -23.69 34.79
C GLN A 1151 36.43 -22.99 33.54
N ASP A 1152 37.03 -23.70 32.58
CA ASP A 1152 37.48 -23.12 31.29
C ASP A 1152 36.85 -23.78 30.05
N ASP A 1153 35.84 -24.62 30.25
CA ASP A 1153 35.22 -25.39 29.17
C ASP A 1153 34.21 -24.56 28.36
N LYS A 1154 34.45 -24.46 27.04
CA LYS A 1154 33.57 -23.80 26.08
C LYS A 1154 32.16 -24.37 26.07
N GLN A 1155 32.01 -25.70 26.13
CA GLN A 1155 30.72 -26.39 26.05
C GLN A 1155 29.85 -26.06 27.26
N LEU A 1156 30.43 -26.02 28.47
CA LEU A 1156 29.76 -25.61 29.71
C LEU A 1156 29.16 -24.20 29.57
N PHE A 1157 29.99 -23.19 29.28
CA PHE A 1157 29.53 -21.79 29.21
C PHE A 1157 28.57 -21.53 28.05
N SER A 1158 28.82 -22.15 26.89
CA SER A 1158 27.94 -22.03 25.72
C SER A 1158 26.53 -22.54 26.04
N LYS A 1159 26.43 -23.69 26.71
CA LYS A 1159 25.15 -24.27 27.12
C LYS A 1159 24.48 -23.53 28.28
N LEU A 1160 25.24 -23.08 29.29
CA LEU A 1160 24.71 -22.27 30.40
C LEU A 1160 24.06 -20.99 29.90
N LEU A 1161 24.77 -20.21 29.06
CA LEU A 1161 24.22 -19.00 28.45
C LEU A 1161 23.00 -19.32 27.58
N HIS A 1162 23.04 -20.44 26.85
CA HIS A 1162 21.91 -20.89 26.05
C HIS A 1162 20.66 -21.17 26.90
N TYR A 1163 20.79 -21.93 27.98
CA TYR A 1163 19.69 -22.30 28.87
C TYR A 1163 19.17 -21.12 29.70
N LEU A 1164 20.05 -20.21 30.11
CA LEU A 1164 19.64 -18.94 30.71
C LEU A 1164 18.85 -18.08 29.71
N ALA A 1165 19.30 -17.99 28.45
CA ALA A 1165 18.57 -17.27 27.41
C ALA A 1165 17.18 -17.86 27.16
N LEU A 1166 17.02 -19.19 27.20
CA LEU A 1166 15.70 -19.84 27.12
C LEU A 1166 14.82 -19.54 28.33
N THR A 1167 15.40 -19.52 29.53
CA THR A 1167 14.69 -19.17 30.78
C THR A 1167 14.15 -17.74 30.75
N LEU A 1168 14.95 -16.80 30.27
CA LEU A 1168 14.58 -15.38 30.14
C LEU A 1168 13.57 -15.11 29.01
N MET A 1169 13.35 -16.07 28.12
CA MET A 1169 12.40 -15.94 27.02
C MET A 1169 10.96 -16.09 27.53
N LEU A 1170 10.28 -14.96 27.73
CA LEU A 1170 8.90 -14.92 28.23
C LEU A 1170 7.88 -15.53 27.27
N ARG A 1171 7.89 -15.11 26.01
CA ARG A 1171 6.95 -15.61 24.98
C ARG A 1171 7.43 -16.92 24.41
N GLN A 1172 6.61 -17.95 24.53
CA GLN A 1172 6.88 -19.32 24.11
C GLN A 1172 5.94 -19.68 22.96
N SER A 1173 6.50 -20.05 21.80
CA SER A 1173 5.72 -20.38 20.62
C SER A 1173 6.33 -21.56 19.87
N LYS A 1174 5.49 -22.48 19.38
CA LYS A 1174 5.92 -23.64 18.59
C LYS A 1174 5.54 -23.46 17.11
N SER A 1175 6.51 -23.63 16.22
CA SER A 1175 6.30 -23.54 14.76
C SER A 1175 5.31 -24.59 14.28
N GLY A 1176 4.39 -24.21 13.38
CA GLY A 1176 3.40 -25.11 12.80
C GLY A 1176 2.21 -25.46 13.72
N THR A 1177 2.09 -24.83 14.90
CA THR A 1177 1.00 -25.08 15.86
C THR A 1177 0.43 -23.77 16.43
N ASP A 1178 -0.75 -23.83 17.05
CA ASP A 1178 -1.37 -22.68 17.71
C ASP A 1178 -0.78 -22.38 19.12
N ILE A 1179 0.22 -23.13 19.59
CA ILE A 1179 0.87 -22.89 20.90
C ILE A 1179 1.59 -21.53 20.89
N ASP A 1180 1.11 -20.60 21.72
CA ASP A 1180 1.69 -19.26 21.95
C ASP A 1180 1.29 -18.72 23.33
N PHE A 1181 2.17 -18.83 24.32
CA PHE A 1181 1.87 -18.46 25.71
C PHE A 1181 2.98 -17.59 26.32
N ILE A 1182 2.66 -16.95 27.44
CA ILE A 1182 3.63 -16.21 28.26
C ILE A 1182 3.97 -17.03 29.49
N LEU A 1183 5.26 -17.19 29.75
CA LEU A 1183 5.79 -17.91 30.89
C LEU A 1183 6.87 -17.07 31.57
N SER A 1184 6.53 -16.52 32.73
CA SER A 1184 7.44 -15.68 33.50
C SER A 1184 8.45 -16.53 34.27
N PRO A 1185 9.75 -16.19 34.20
CA PRO A 1185 10.75 -16.80 35.06
C PRO A 1185 10.84 -16.12 36.43
N VAL A 1186 9.98 -15.14 36.74
CA VAL A 1186 9.96 -14.42 38.00
C VAL A 1186 8.66 -14.68 38.74
N ALA A 1187 8.72 -14.87 40.05
CA ALA A 1187 7.56 -15.09 40.89
C ALA A 1187 7.09 -13.80 41.57
N LYS A 1188 5.76 -13.59 41.63
CA LYS A 1188 5.11 -12.62 42.51
C LYS A 1188 4.45 -13.38 43.65
N ASN A 1189 4.83 -13.09 44.89
CA ASN A 1189 4.34 -13.80 46.09
C ASN A 1189 4.49 -15.34 45.96
N GLY A 1190 5.58 -15.81 45.35
CA GLY A 1190 5.85 -17.24 45.16
C GLY A 1190 5.15 -17.92 43.97
N VAL A 1191 4.37 -17.17 43.17
CA VAL A 1191 3.66 -17.70 41.99
C VAL A 1191 4.27 -17.12 40.70
N PHE A 1192 4.62 -18.00 39.77
CA PHE A 1192 5.07 -17.62 38.42
C PHE A 1192 3.86 -17.39 37.51
N TYR A 1193 3.93 -16.35 36.69
CA TYR A 1193 2.89 -16.12 35.71
C TYR A 1193 2.98 -17.13 34.54
N ASP A 1194 1.89 -17.83 34.28
CA ASP A 1194 1.72 -18.72 33.14
C ASP A 1194 0.36 -18.49 32.49
N SER A 1195 0.36 -18.01 31.24
CA SER A 1195 -0.86 -17.61 30.55
C SER A 1195 -1.82 -18.79 30.30
N ARG A 1196 -1.29 -20.02 30.23
CA ARG A 1196 -2.09 -21.25 30.05
C ARG A 1196 -3.05 -21.49 31.22
N ASN A 1197 -2.68 -21.00 32.41
CA ASN A 1197 -3.43 -21.12 33.65
C ASN A 1197 -3.91 -19.75 34.16
N ALA A 1198 -3.94 -18.73 33.29
CA ALA A 1198 -4.30 -17.37 33.70
C ALA A 1198 -5.77 -17.26 34.12
N MET A 1199 -5.98 -16.59 35.25
CA MET A 1199 -7.30 -16.15 35.69
C MET A 1199 -7.94 -15.21 34.66
N PRO A 1200 -9.28 -15.09 34.59
CA PRO A 1200 -9.96 -14.27 33.58
C PRO A 1200 -9.52 -12.80 33.51
N ASN A 1201 -9.01 -12.26 34.62
CA ASN A 1201 -8.51 -10.90 34.79
C ASN A 1201 -7.01 -10.73 34.42
N LEU A 1202 -6.36 -11.77 33.89
CA LEU A 1202 -5.00 -11.71 33.36
C LEU A 1202 -4.96 -12.21 31.90
N PRO A 1203 -3.96 -11.79 31.10
CA PRO A 1203 -3.86 -12.17 29.69
C PRO A 1203 -3.73 -13.68 29.42
N LYS A 1204 -4.64 -14.29 28.65
CA LYS A 1204 -4.64 -15.75 28.45
C LYS A 1204 -3.57 -16.29 27.49
N ASP A 1205 -3.01 -15.41 26.66
CA ASP A 1205 -1.99 -15.76 25.67
C ASP A 1205 -1.07 -14.56 25.38
N ALA A 1206 -0.08 -14.76 24.51
CA ALA A 1206 0.92 -13.74 24.22
C ALA A 1206 0.39 -12.53 23.43
N ASP A 1207 -0.62 -12.72 22.58
CA ASP A 1207 -1.24 -11.65 21.80
C ASP A 1207 -2.24 -10.87 22.69
N ALA A 1208 -2.96 -11.56 23.60
CA ALA A 1208 -3.72 -10.94 24.68
C ALA A 1208 -2.83 -10.05 25.57
N ASN A 1209 -1.62 -10.54 25.88
CA ASN A 1209 -0.64 -9.80 26.67
C ASN A 1209 -0.18 -8.53 25.96
N GLY A 1210 0.04 -8.60 24.65
CA GLY A 1210 0.30 -7.43 23.81
C GLY A 1210 -0.83 -6.41 23.89
N ALA A 1211 -2.07 -6.84 23.65
CA ALA A 1211 -3.25 -5.96 23.66
C ALA A 1211 -3.49 -5.33 25.05
N PHE A 1212 -3.26 -6.09 26.11
CA PHE A 1212 -3.37 -5.62 27.49
C PHE A 1212 -2.35 -4.52 27.80
N HIS A 1213 -1.07 -4.72 27.47
CA HIS A 1213 -0.05 -3.71 27.72
C HIS A 1213 -0.17 -2.49 26.79
N ILE A 1214 -0.71 -2.65 25.58
CA ILE A 1214 -1.11 -1.51 24.74
C ILE A 1214 -2.19 -0.68 25.45
N ALA A 1215 -3.21 -1.32 26.01
CA ALA A 1215 -4.24 -0.64 26.80
C ALA A 1215 -3.64 0.07 28.03
N LEU A 1216 -2.72 -0.59 28.76
CA LEU A 1216 -2.03 0.01 29.91
C LEU A 1216 -1.18 1.23 29.54
N LYS A 1217 -0.55 1.26 28.36
CA LYS A 1217 0.10 2.48 27.86
C LYS A 1217 -0.90 3.60 27.57
N GLY A 1218 -2.09 3.25 27.07
CA GLY A 1218 -3.20 4.19 26.98
C GLY A 1218 -3.65 4.70 28.35
N LEU A 1219 -3.65 3.85 29.38
CA LEU A 1219 -3.95 4.25 30.74
C LEU A 1219 -2.94 5.29 31.24
N TRP A 1220 -1.65 5.07 30.97
CA TRP A 1220 -0.63 6.07 31.24
C TRP A 1220 -0.94 7.40 30.53
N CYS A 1221 -1.33 7.39 29.25
CA CYS A 1221 -1.72 8.61 28.53
C CYS A 1221 -2.88 9.35 29.22
N VAL A 1222 -3.93 8.63 29.64
CA VAL A 1222 -5.07 9.21 30.37
C VAL A 1222 -4.62 9.82 31.70
N GLN A 1223 -3.72 9.15 32.43
CA GLN A 1223 -3.16 9.70 33.68
C GLN A 1223 -2.34 10.98 33.45
N GLN A 1224 -1.57 11.06 32.36
CA GLN A 1224 -0.85 12.29 32.01
C GLN A 1224 -1.80 13.44 31.68
N ILE A 1225 -2.88 13.15 30.94
CA ILE A 1225 -3.92 14.14 30.63
C ILE A 1225 -4.57 14.68 31.91
N LYS A 1226 -4.85 13.81 32.89
CA LYS A 1226 -5.41 14.23 34.18
C LYS A 1226 -4.46 15.11 34.99
N LYS A 1227 -3.16 14.82 34.95
CA LYS A 1227 -2.12 15.56 35.69
C LYS A 1227 -1.69 16.87 35.03
N ALA A 1228 -1.91 17.02 33.72
CA ALA A 1228 -1.41 18.17 32.98
C ALA A 1228 -2.18 19.47 33.29
N ASP A 1229 -1.46 20.55 33.54
CA ASP A 1229 -2.04 21.89 33.69
C ASP A 1229 -2.48 22.46 32.33
N ASP A 1230 -1.64 22.35 31.30
CA ASP A 1230 -1.92 22.77 29.92
C ASP A 1230 -2.10 21.55 29.00
N LEU A 1231 -3.35 21.34 28.56
CA LEU A 1231 -3.72 20.23 27.68
C LEU A 1231 -3.12 20.33 26.26
N LYS A 1232 -2.60 21.50 25.86
CA LYS A 1232 -2.03 21.72 24.52
C LYS A 1232 -0.57 21.26 24.42
N LYS A 1233 0.14 21.11 25.54
CA LYS A 1233 1.57 20.75 25.58
C LYS A 1233 1.84 19.34 26.10
N ILE A 1234 0.83 18.47 26.15
CA ILE A 1234 0.96 17.13 26.71
C ILE A 1234 1.82 16.24 25.80
N LYS A 1235 2.84 15.61 26.40
CA LYS A 1235 3.62 14.55 25.76
C LYS A 1235 2.92 13.20 25.92
N LEU A 1236 2.26 12.74 24.85
CA LEU A 1236 1.59 11.43 24.80
C LEU A 1236 2.50 10.27 24.33
N ALA A 1237 3.80 10.54 24.16
CA ALA A 1237 4.79 9.53 23.79
C ALA A 1237 5.56 9.03 25.03
N ILE A 1238 5.12 7.90 25.58
CA ILE A 1238 5.78 7.25 26.73
C ILE A 1238 7.18 6.75 26.34
N SER A 1239 8.19 7.10 27.14
CA SER A 1239 9.54 6.54 26.98
C SER A 1239 9.63 5.12 27.58
N ASN A 1240 10.68 4.39 27.21
CA ASN A 1240 10.93 3.04 27.74
C ASN A 1240 11.08 3.03 29.28
N LYS A 1241 11.74 4.07 29.83
CA LYS A 1241 11.97 4.24 31.27
C LYS A 1241 10.65 4.51 32.01
N GLU A 1242 9.85 5.44 31.49
CA GLU A 1242 8.52 5.76 32.04
C GLU A 1242 7.59 4.54 31.98
N TRP A 1243 7.65 3.76 30.90
CA TRP A 1243 6.83 2.55 30.74
C TRP A 1243 7.12 1.50 31.82
N LEU A 1244 8.39 1.14 32.02
CA LEU A 1244 8.75 0.15 33.03
C LEU A 1244 8.43 0.63 34.44
N SER A 1245 8.74 1.90 34.74
CA SER A 1245 8.41 2.50 36.03
C SER A 1245 6.90 2.48 36.28
N PHE A 1246 6.08 2.77 35.27
CA PHE A 1246 4.63 2.73 35.38
C PHE A 1246 4.10 1.31 35.62
N VAL A 1247 4.44 0.34 34.77
CA VAL A 1247 3.86 -1.01 34.83
C VAL A 1247 4.30 -1.80 36.06
N GLN A 1248 5.54 -1.61 36.54
CA GLN A 1248 6.05 -2.31 37.72
C GLN A 1248 5.50 -1.75 39.04
N ASN A 1249 5.02 -0.50 39.03
CA ASN A 1249 4.42 0.15 40.19
C ASN A 1249 2.87 0.16 40.14
N LEU A 1250 2.27 -0.41 39.10
CA LEU A 1250 0.83 -0.55 38.97
C LEU A 1250 0.35 -1.54 40.04
N LYS A 1251 -0.38 -1.04 41.04
CA LYS A 1251 -0.91 -1.83 42.17
C LYS A 1251 -2.32 -2.32 41.89
#